data_AF-A0A2G9HYA2-F1
#
_entry.id   AF-A0A2G9HYA2-F1
#
_cell.length_a   1.000
_cell.length_b   1.000
_cell.length_c   1.000
_cell.angle_alpha   90.00
_cell.angle_beta   90.00
_cell.angle_gamma   90.00
#
_symmetry.space_group_name_H-M   'P 1'
#
loop_
_entity.id
_entity.type
_entity.pdbx_description
1 polymer ?
#
loop_
_entity_poly.entity_id
_entity_poly.type
_entity_poly.pdbx_seq_one_letter_code
_entity_poly.pdbx_strand_id
1 'polypeptide(L)'
;MTISATPTIPDSCLIVHGKVVLTNNYIQTSTFFLNILCWICFHFGGFRLISIFRFKVWWMIPSFGNSGSDVPVETQVLLLEGDDKTPLHDEINESSSRETLYILFLPALEGQFRTSLQRTSDKELQLCVEIGDQSIQTCQVQEALFVSSGYNPFELMRDSIGILAKHKGTFSHVEEKTIPPHLDWFGWCTWDASYTTVSPLKESDKDFRDSFSEGGCPPKFLIIDNGWQETVNDFLKEDIKENKKFMNSEDGSTNLREFIRTIRDTYGLKFSSWTKHAVLIVGYWGGLHPDHEAMKKYNPKIEYPVLSPGSQSHMKCGAMLSLLRNGVGLIDPECIYDFYNDLHSYLASCGAEVDIQNVVKSLGSGYGGRVTLTKKYQEALEESILKNFKDNNLICSMSQNIDSFYSSKKSSIARASEDYMPLVPTIQTSHVAAIALNSFFQGEIAAVDWDMFQSDHVTADFHAAARAIGGCAVYISDKPGKHDFKILKKLVLPDGSILREKYAGRPTRDYLFNDPTTDGKTQLKIWNMNKLNGVLGVFNCQEAGSWNTKIDVGDFKRDTSQDLPISAITAISGHISPVDIEFLGEVASDNWSGTSAIYAFNSGTLHALPKKGSLNVSLEVLKFEIFTICPIVMFGQNLQFYPIGLVDMYNSGGALESLKHKHDSSGCTIWIQASGCGRFGAYSSTKPRACLVDEKEEEFVYDHDNGILTFILGGECGLKEIEVIY
;
A
#
# COMPACT_ATOMS: atom_id res chain seq x y z
N MET A 1 -23.17 21.66 -5.10
CA MET A 1 -24.63 21.85 -5.16
C MET A 1 -25.23 20.59 -4.55
N THR A 2 -25.74 20.71 -3.33
CA THR A 2 -26.24 19.60 -2.50
C THR A 2 -27.59 19.15 -3.05
N ILE A 3 -27.63 17.99 -3.72
CA ILE A 3 -28.86 17.24 -3.93
C ILE A 3 -28.63 15.85 -3.32
N SER A 4 -28.99 15.77 -2.04
CA SER A 4 -29.07 14.53 -1.27
C SER A 4 -30.33 13.78 -1.70
N ALA A 5 -30.24 12.88 -2.67
CA ALA A 5 -31.29 11.88 -2.89
C ALA A 5 -31.17 10.84 -1.76
N THR A 6 -32.06 10.93 -0.78
CA THR A 6 -32.13 9.97 0.33
C THR A 6 -32.51 8.60 -0.22
N PRO A 7 -31.80 7.50 0.09
CA PRO A 7 -32.25 6.15 -0.24
C PRO A 7 -33.66 5.94 0.35
N THR A 8 -34.62 5.57 -0.49
CA THR A 8 -36.00 5.28 -0.06
C THR A 8 -36.28 3.79 -0.20
N ILE A 9 -37.04 3.22 0.73
CA ILE A 9 -37.40 1.80 0.74
C ILE A 9 -38.93 1.69 0.58
N PRO A 10 -39.49 1.78 -0.64
CA PRO A 10 -40.78 1.17 -0.91
C PRO A 10 -40.60 -0.35 -0.98
N ASP A 11 -41.50 -1.10 -0.34
CA ASP A 11 -41.69 -2.55 -0.55
C ASP A 11 -40.44 -3.42 -0.31
N SER A 12 -39.76 -3.21 0.82
CA SER A 12 -38.63 -4.06 1.26
C SER A 12 -37.40 -4.06 0.32
N CYS A 13 -37.25 -3.03 -0.52
CA CYS A 13 -36.13 -2.92 -1.45
C CYS A 13 -35.19 -1.75 -1.09
N LEU A 14 -33.86 -1.94 -1.03
CA LEU A 14 -32.97 -0.77 -1.05
C LEU A 14 -32.97 -0.23 -2.46
N ILE A 15 -33.56 0.95 -2.63
CA ILE A 15 -33.57 1.64 -3.92
C ILE A 15 -32.57 2.78 -3.85
N VAL A 16 -31.53 2.70 -4.67
CA VAL A 16 -30.56 3.78 -4.87
C VAL A 16 -30.84 4.37 -6.25
N HIS A 17 -31.22 5.65 -6.30
CA HIS A 17 -31.55 6.36 -7.54
C HIS A 17 -32.59 5.65 -8.45
N GLY A 18 -33.62 5.04 -7.85
CA GLY A 18 -34.70 4.36 -8.60
C GLY A 18 -34.37 2.94 -9.07
N LYS A 19 -33.16 2.42 -8.80
CA LYS A 19 -32.79 1.02 -9.04
C LYS A 19 -32.87 0.19 -7.78
N VAL A 20 -33.54 -0.95 -7.84
CA VAL A 20 -33.54 -1.94 -6.77
C VAL A 20 -32.13 -2.53 -6.67
N VAL A 21 -31.44 -2.14 -5.61
CA VAL A 21 -30.10 -2.60 -5.24
C VAL A 21 -30.22 -3.78 -4.28
N LEU A 22 -31.11 -3.75 -3.28
CA LEU A 22 -31.35 -4.90 -2.37
C LEU A 22 -32.83 -5.28 -2.39
N THR A 23 -33.15 -6.56 -2.18
CA THR A 23 -34.51 -7.05 -1.89
C THR A 23 -34.54 -7.85 -0.58
N ASN A 24 -35.49 -7.49 0.29
CA ASN A 24 -35.84 -7.99 1.64
C ASN A 24 -35.11 -7.43 2.91
N ASN A 25 -35.91 -6.68 3.69
CA ASN A 25 -35.90 -6.26 5.10
C ASN A 25 -35.01 -5.06 5.60
N TYR A 26 -35.75 -4.00 5.97
CA TYR A 26 -35.59 -2.65 6.61
C TYR A 26 -34.37 -2.37 7.55
N ILE A 27 -33.85 -1.13 7.75
CA ILE A 27 -34.41 0.17 8.27
C ILE A 27 -33.67 1.42 7.65
N GLN A 28 -34.03 2.68 8.03
CA GLN A 28 -33.99 4.07 7.44
C GLN A 28 -32.83 5.10 7.83
N THR A 29 -32.42 6.01 6.90
CA THR A 29 -31.34 7.09 6.82
C THR A 29 -30.11 6.89 5.89
N SER A 30 -29.63 7.94 5.19
CA SER A 30 -28.60 7.99 4.11
C SER A 30 -27.26 7.26 4.29
N THR A 31 -27.04 6.65 5.45
CA THR A 31 -25.94 5.77 5.80
C THR A 31 -26.51 4.75 6.79
N PHE A 32 -26.15 3.48 6.61
CA PHE A 32 -26.87 2.40 7.24
C PHE A 32 -26.01 1.29 7.81
N PHE A 33 -26.57 0.69 8.84
CA PHE A 33 -26.11 -0.49 9.53
C PHE A 33 -27.23 -1.54 9.43
N LEU A 34 -26.90 -2.72 8.91
CA LEU A 34 -27.86 -3.82 8.76
C LEU A 34 -28.07 -4.58 10.07
N ASN A 35 -29.31 -4.53 10.59
CA ASN A 35 -29.80 -5.38 11.68
C ASN A 35 -30.11 -6.80 11.16
N ILE A 36 -29.32 -7.80 11.53
CA ILE A 36 -29.44 -9.19 11.09
C ILE A 36 -29.83 -10.13 12.24
N LEU A 37 -30.88 -10.90 11.98
CA LEU A 37 -31.32 -12.08 12.73
C LEU A 37 -30.89 -13.41 12.05
N CYS A 38 -30.59 -13.42 10.76
CA CYS A 38 -30.06 -14.55 9.98
C CYS A 38 -29.71 -14.10 8.53
N TRP A 39 -28.70 -14.75 7.92
CA TRP A 39 -28.42 -14.88 6.47
C TRP A 39 -29.20 -13.93 5.54
N ILE A 40 -28.59 -12.81 5.13
CA ILE A 40 -29.19 -11.90 4.15
C ILE A 40 -28.60 -12.20 2.79
N CYS A 41 -29.48 -12.50 1.83
CA CYS A 41 -29.15 -12.78 0.45
C CYS A 41 -29.55 -11.59 -0.44
N PHE A 42 -28.59 -10.96 -1.11
CA PHE A 42 -28.85 -9.86 -2.03
C PHE A 42 -28.83 -10.31 -3.49
N HIS A 43 -29.75 -9.78 -4.30
CA HIS A 43 -29.78 -9.97 -5.74
C HIS A 43 -29.33 -8.68 -6.44
N PHE A 44 -28.25 -8.74 -7.20
CA PHE A 44 -27.84 -7.65 -8.09
C PHE A 44 -27.66 -8.20 -9.49
N GLY A 45 -28.25 -7.51 -10.48
CA GLY A 45 -28.07 -7.81 -11.89
C GLY A 45 -27.74 -6.53 -12.66
N GLY A 46 -26.81 -6.61 -13.62
CA GLY A 46 -26.43 -5.47 -14.44
C GLY A 46 -25.40 -4.52 -13.82
N PHE A 47 -24.60 -5.01 -12.85
CA PHE A 47 -23.46 -4.28 -12.28
C PHE A 47 -22.16 -5.03 -12.57
N ARG A 48 -21.07 -4.30 -12.80
CA ARG A 48 -19.72 -4.84 -12.69
C ARG A 48 -19.30 -4.78 -11.23
N LEU A 49 -18.53 -5.75 -10.75
CA LEU A 49 -18.06 -5.75 -9.37
C LEU A 49 -16.56 -6.03 -9.26
N ILE A 50 -15.97 -5.40 -8.25
CA ILE A 50 -14.69 -5.79 -7.67
C ILE A 50 -14.90 -6.12 -6.19
N SER A 51 -14.33 -7.24 -5.78
CA SER A 51 -14.31 -7.69 -4.39
C SER A 51 -12.87 -7.82 -3.92
N ILE A 52 -12.56 -7.31 -2.74
CA ILE A 52 -11.27 -7.53 -2.08
C ILE A 52 -11.53 -8.51 -0.95
N PHE A 53 -10.96 -9.71 -1.06
CA PHE A 53 -11.27 -10.83 -0.19
C PHE A 53 -10.01 -11.46 0.37
N ARG A 54 -10.14 -12.14 1.51
CA ARG A 54 -9.03 -12.85 2.13
C ARG A 54 -8.88 -14.25 1.56
N PHE A 55 -7.86 -14.45 0.74
CA PHE A 55 -7.49 -15.76 0.19
C PHE A 55 -6.52 -16.55 1.08
N LYS A 56 -5.89 -15.89 2.05
CA LYS A 56 -5.05 -16.50 3.09
C LYS A 56 -5.43 -15.94 4.46
N VAL A 57 -4.90 -16.55 5.53
CA VAL A 57 -5.15 -16.09 6.90
C VAL A 57 -4.67 -14.65 7.12
N TRP A 58 -3.71 -14.16 6.36
CA TRP A 58 -3.10 -12.85 6.54
C TRP A 58 -3.34 -11.86 5.40
N TRP A 59 -3.66 -12.36 4.21
CA TRP A 59 -3.54 -11.60 2.97
C TRP A 59 -4.85 -11.55 2.18
N MET A 60 -5.02 -10.45 1.46
CA MET A 60 -6.12 -10.15 0.56
C MET A 60 -5.65 -10.10 -0.88
N ILE A 61 -6.56 -10.43 -1.79
CA ILE A 61 -6.43 -10.22 -3.23
C ILE A 61 -7.76 -9.75 -3.81
N PRO A 62 -7.75 -9.10 -4.98
CA PRO A 62 -8.95 -8.74 -5.71
C PRO A 62 -9.61 -9.97 -6.38
N SER A 63 -10.90 -9.84 -6.66
CA SER A 63 -11.67 -10.70 -7.55
C SER A 63 -12.71 -9.86 -8.29
N PHE A 64 -12.94 -10.21 -9.55
CA PHE A 64 -13.76 -9.46 -10.49
C PHE A 64 -14.96 -10.30 -10.93
N GLY A 65 -16.09 -9.65 -11.17
CA GLY A 65 -17.30 -10.36 -11.60
C GLY A 65 -18.42 -9.46 -12.07
N ASN A 66 -19.58 -10.06 -12.30
CA ASN A 66 -20.81 -9.34 -12.68
C ASN A 66 -22.05 -9.84 -11.93
N SER A 67 -21.87 -10.72 -10.94
CA SER A 67 -22.97 -11.35 -10.21
C SER A 67 -22.59 -11.69 -8.76
N GLY A 68 -23.58 -11.81 -7.87
CA GLY A 68 -23.35 -12.23 -6.48
C GLY A 68 -22.61 -13.57 -6.34
N SER A 69 -22.77 -14.49 -7.31
CA SER A 69 -22.04 -15.76 -7.36
C SER A 69 -20.52 -15.61 -7.56
N ASP A 70 -20.07 -14.48 -8.09
CA ASP A 70 -18.66 -14.21 -8.34
C ASP A 70 -17.94 -13.70 -7.07
N VAL A 71 -18.69 -13.31 -6.03
CA VAL A 71 -18.12 -12.76 -4.80
C VAL A 71 -17.49 -13.87 -3.95
N PRO A 72 -16.16 -13.87 -3.75
CA PRO A 72 -15.51 -14.92 -2.99
C PRO A 72 -15.92 -14.90 -1.51
N VAL A 73 -15.75 -16.05 -0.86
CA VAL A 73 -15.90 -16.17 0.60
C VAL A 73 -14.89 -15.25 1.30
N GLU A 74 -15.21 -14.70 2.47
CA GLU A 74 -14.34 -13.78 3.22
C GLU A 74 -14.04 -12.45 2.48
N THR A 75 -14.99 -11.96 1.68
CA THR A 75 -14.92 -10.63 1.07
C THR A 75 -15.06 -9.55 2.13
N GLN A 76 -14.10 -8.61 2.16
CA GLN A 76 -14.01 -7.51 3.14
C GLN A 76 -14.31 -6.14 2.51
N VAL A 77 -14.33 -6.05 1.18
CA VAL A 77 -14.76 -4.88 0.43
C VAL A 77 -15.45 -5.36 -0.82
N LEU A 78 -16.63 -4.81 -1.13
CA LEU A 78 -17.29 -5.01 -2.41
C LEU A 78 -17.68 -3.65 -2.98
N LEU A 79 -17.22 -3.36 -4.18
CA LEU A 79 -17.57 -2.16 -4.92
C LEU A 79 -18.31 -2.57 -6.20
N LEU A 80 -19.46 -1.96 -6.44
CA LEU A 80 -20.28 -2.15 -7.63
C LEU A 80 -20.19 -0.91 -8.52
N GLU A 81 -20.18 -1.12 -9.83
CA GLU A 81 -20.29 -0.10 -10.87
C GLU A 81 -21.56 -0.36 -11.71
N GLY A 82 -22.40 0.67 -11.85
CA GLY A 82 -23.58 0.62 -12.70
C GLY A 82 -23.98 1.97 -13.29
N ASP A 83 -24.77 1.94 -14.36
CA ASP A 83 -25.25 3.17 -15.02
C ASP A 83 -26.32 3.88 -14.17
N ASP A 84 -26.26 5.20 -13.99
CA ASP A 84 -27.37 5.95 -13.41
C ASP A 84 -28.48 6.15 -14.47
N LYS A 85 -29.38 5.17 -14.59
CA LYS A 85 -30.64 5.31 -15.34
C LYS A 85 -31.82 4.92 -14.46
N THR A 86 -32.64 5.92 -14.16
CA THR A 86 -34.03 5.80 -13.73
C THR A 86 -34.85 4.97 -14.72
N PRO A 87 -35.60 3.94 -14.29
CA PRO A 87 -36.71 3.42 -15.06
C PRO A 87 -38.01 4.07 -14.58
N LEU A 88 -38.17 5.39 -14.72
CA LEU A 88 -39.45 6.07 -14.51
C LEU A 88 -39.50 7.32 -15.40
N HIS A 89 -40.41 7.27 -16.38
CA HIS A 89 -40.78 8.27 -17.38
C HIS A 89 -39.88 8.41 -18.61
N ASP A 90 -40.36 7.80 -19.69
CA ASP A 90 -40.15 8.25 -21.06
C ASP A 90 -40.32 9.77 -21.15
N GLU A 91 -39.26 10.49 -21.49
CA GLU A 91 -39.30 11.53 -22.52
C GLU A 91 -37.87 11.98 -22.87
N ILE A 92 -37.71 12.20 -24.17
CA ILE A 92 -36.47 12.40 -24.91
C ILE A 92 -35.73 13.65 -24.42
N ASN A 93 -34.49 13.49 -23.94
CA ASN A 93 -33.47 14.53 -23.98
C ASN A 93 -32.07 13.89 -24.14
N GLU A 94 -31.61 13.85 -25.39
CA GLU A 94 -30.25 13.50 -25.77
C GLU A 94 -29.27 14.64 -25.43
N SER A 95 -28.86 14.79 -24.16
CA SER A 95 -27.64 15.56 -23.83
C SER A 95 -27.09 15.43 -22.40
N SER A 96 -27.66 14.64 -21.49
CA SER A 96 -27.04 14.45 -20.16
C SER A 96 -25.99 13.34 -20.24
N SER A 97 -24.74 13.66 -19.92
CA SER A 97 -23.67 12.68 -19.70
C SER A 97 -24.16 11.60 -18.73
N ARG A 98 -24.11 10.33 -19.15
CA ARG A 98 -24.41 9.20 -18.25
C ARG A 98 -23.39 9.21 -17.12
N GLU A 99 -23.82 9.49 -15.91
CA GLU A 99 -22.95 9.42 -14.73
C GLU A 99 -22.92 7.98 -14.24
N THR A 100 -21.70 7.47 -14.03
CA THR A 100 -21.48 6.13 -13.49
C THR A 100 -21.68 6.17 -11.99
N LEU A 101 -22.58 5.33 -11.47
CA LEU A 101 -22.85 5.22 -10.05
C LEU A 101 -22.01 4.07 -9.46
N TYR A 102 -21.33 4.36 -8.36
CA TYR A 102 -20.60 3.39 -7.57
C TYR A 102 -21.32 3.12 -6.25
N ILE A 103 -21.39 1.84 -5.85
CA ILE A 103 -21.99 1.42 -4.58
C ILE A 103 -20.96 0.59 -3.81
N LEU A 104 -20.63 1.04 -2.62
CA LEU A 104 -19.61 0.45 -1.76
C LEU A 104 -20.28 -0.29 -0.59
N PHE A 105 -19.84 -1.52 -0.37
CA PHE A 105 -20.23 -2.37 0.74
C PHE A 105 -19.00 -2.69 1.59
N LEU A 106 -19.03 -2.26 2.85
CA LEU A 106 -17.97 -2.48 3.85
C LEU A 106 -18.54 -3.28 5.02
N PRO A 107 -18.28 -4.59 5.11
CA PRO A 107 -18.50 -5.37 6.32
C PRO A 107 -17.86 -4.66 7.52
N ALA A 108 -18.60 -4.53 8.61
CA ALA A 108 -18.19 -3.81 9.81
C ALA A 108 -18.03 -4.75 11.02
N LEU A 109 -17.30 -4.28 12.04
CA LEU A 109 -17.26 -4.94 13.34
C LEU A 109 -18.43 -4.45 14.20
N GLU A 110 -19.06 -5.37 14.92
CA GLU A 110 -20.09 -5.04 15.92
C GLU A 110 -19.82 -5.78 17.22
N GLY A 111 -19.41 -5.04 18.25
CA GLY A 111 -19.04 -5.62 19.53
C GLY A 111 -17.99 -6.71 19.36
N GLN A 112 -18.39 -7.97 19.58
CA GLN A 112 -17.52 -9.15 19.52
C GLN A 112 -17.58 -9.86 18.15
N PHE A 113 -18.43 -9.38 17.25
CA PHE A 113 -18.76 -10.01 15.98
C PHE A 113 -18.00 -9.36 14.82
N ARG A 114 -17.43 -10.21 13.98
CA ARG A 114 -16.83 -9.88 12.69
C ARG A 114 -17.82 -10.21 11.59
N THR A 115 -17.86 -9.41 10.54
CA THR A 115 -18.69 -9.68 9.38
C THR A 115 -17.86 -9.82 8.09
N SER A 116 -18.39 -10.53 7.11
CA SER A 116 -17.80 -10.66 5.78
C SER A 116 -18.86 -11.00 4.75
N LEU A 117 -18.57 -10.76 3.48
CA LEU A 117 -19.45 -11.10 2.36
C LEU A 117 -18.99 -12.39 1.68
N GLN A 118 -19.93 -13.15 1.13
CA GLN A 118 -19.66 -14.37 0.37
C GLN A 118 -20.77 -14.73 -0.63
N ARG A 119 -20.45 -15.48 -1.68
CA ARG A 119 -21.43 -16.05 -2.61
C ARG A 119 -22.33 -17.11 -1.99
N THR A 120 -23.53 -17.27 -2.54
CA THR A 120 -24.40 -18.46 -2.36
C THR A 120 -24.46 -19.31 -3.63
N SER A 121 -25.02 -20.52 -3.52
CA SER A 121 -25.34 -21.39 -4.66
C SER A 121 -26.33 -20.76 -5.64
N ASP A 122 -27.17 -19.84 -5.16
CA ASP A 122 -28.31 -19.28 -5.88
C ASP A 122 -28.01 -17.91 -6.50
N LYS A 123 -26.72 -17.60 -6.72
CA LYS A 123 -26.20 -16.32 -7.25
C LYS A 123 -26.48 -15.10 -6.37
N GLU A 124 -26.77 -15.33 -5.10
CA GLU A 124 -27.02 -14.27 -4.14
C GLU A 124 -25.72 -13.92 -3.40
N LEU A 125 -25.67 -12.70 -2.88
CA LEU A 125 -24.62 -12.25 -1.97
C LEU A 125 -25.07 -12.44 -0.53
N GLN A 126 -24.26 -13.09 0.29
CA GLN A 126 -24.54 -13.42 1.68
C GLN A 126 -23.67 -12.62 2.65
N LEU A 127 -24.28 -12.04 3.69
CA LEU A 127 -23.53 -11.55 4.84
C LEU A 127 -23.32 -12.67 5.87
N CYS A 128 -22.04 -12.95 6.16
CA CYS A 128 -21.60 -13.88 7.19
C CYS A 128 -21.20 -13.11 8.45
N VAL A 129 -21.67 -13.57 9.61
CA VAL A 129 -21.32 -13.01 10.92
C VAL A 129 -20.65 -14.09 11.76
N GLU A 130 -19.47 -13.79 12.29
CA GLU A 130 -18.62 -14.73 13.03
C GLU A 130 -18.08 -14.11 14.32
N ILE A 131 -18.03 -14.90 15.39
CA ILE A 131 -17.45 -14.49 16.68
C ILE A 131 -16.14 -15.20 17.01
N GLY A 132 -16.01 -16.47 16.61
CA GLY A 132 -14.83 -17.29 16.94
C GLY A 132 -14.77 -17.80 18.38
N ASP A 133 -15.92 -17.82 19.08
CA ASP A 133 -16.09 -18.43 20.41
C ASP A 133 -17.45 -19.14 20.46
N GLN A 134 -17.45 -20.44 20.76
CA GLN A 134 -18.67 -21.26 20.77
C GLN A 134 -19.58 -20.97 21.98
N SER A 135 -19.03 -20.37 23.04
CA SER A 135 -19.77 -20.05 24.27
C SER A 135 -20.66 -18.81 24.12
N ILE A 136 -20.44 -18.01 23.08
CA ILE A 136 -21.14 -16.76 22.86
C ILE A 136 -22.10 -16.91 21.69
N GLN A 137 -23.37 -16.64 21.94
CA GLN A 137 -24.43 -16.67 20.95
C GLN A 137 -25.14 -15.33 20.92
N THR A 138 -25.43 -14.86 19.72
CA THR A 138 -26.36 -13.74 19.51
C THR A 138 -27.42 -14.16 18.52
N CYS A 139 -28.59 -13.54 18.66
CA CYS A 139 -29.67 -13.60 17.68
C CYS A 139 -29.88 -12.24 16.99
N GLN A 140 -29.09 -11.21 17.33
CA GLN A 140 -29.21 -9.87 16.73
C GLN A 140 -27.83 -9.23 16.53
N VAL A 141 -27.63 -8.63 15.37
CA VAL A 141 -26.39 -7.93 14.96
C VAL A 141 -26.87 -6.68 14.22
N GLN A 142 -26.79 -5.50 14.81
CA GLN A 142 -27.37 -4.26 14.30
C GLN A 142 -26.55 -3.53 13.23
N GLU A 143 -25.24 -3.62 13.33
CA GLU A 143 -24.28 -2.79 12.65
C GLU A 143 -23.28 -3.60 11.83
N ALA A 144 -23.82 -4.57 11.09
CA ALA A 144 -23.07 -5.60 10.40
C ALA A 144 -22.40 -5.14 9.09
N LEU A 145 -23.05 -4.25 8.35
CA LEU A 145 -22.64 -3.87 7.00
C LEU A 145 -22.89 -2.38 6.80
N PHE A 146 -21.85 -1.65 6.37
CA PHE A 146 -21.92 -0.26 5.96
C PHE A 146 -22.09 -0.20 4.43
N VAL A 147 -23.07 0.57 3.96
CA VAL A 147 -23.33 0.76 2.53
C VAL A 147 -23.38 2.26 2.20
N SER A 148 -22.68 2.65 1.14
CA SER A 148 -22.64 4.02 0.64
C SER A 148 -22.59 4.04 -0.89
N SER A 149 -22.94 5.16 -1.51
CA SER A 149 -22.90 5.33 -2.96
C SER A 149 -22.41 6.71 -3.38
N GLY A 150 -21.78 6.80 -4.55
CA GLY A 150 -21.26 8.06 -5.09
C GLY A 150 -20.82 7.94 -6.55
N TYR A 151 -20.41 9.06 -7.14
CA TYR A 151 -20.00 9.15 -8.55
C TYR A 151 -18.48 9.11 -8.76
N ASN A 152 -17.71 9.15 -7.67
CA ASN A 152 -16.27 9.00 -7.65
C ASN A 152 -15.91 7.89 -6.66
N PRO A 153 -15.32 6.76 -7.12
CA PRO A 153 -15.06 5.62 -6.24
C PRO A 153 -13.97 5.91 -5.18
N PHE A 154 -13.06 6.84 -5.44
CA PHE A 154 -11.99 7.19 -4.51
C PHE A 154 -12.47 8.12 -3.39
N GLU A 155 -13.26 9.14 -3.73
CA GLU A 155 -13.96 9.96 -2.73
C GLU A 155 -14.93 9.11 -1.92
N LEU A 156 -15.69 8.22 -2.58
CA LEU A 156 -16.62 7.31 -1.93
C LEU A 156 -15.90 6.44 -0.89
N MET A 157 -14.75 5.87 -1.21
CA MET A 157 -13.97 5.06 -0.27
C MET A 157 -13.44 5.91 0.91
N ARG A 158 -12.80 7.05 0.61
CA ARG A 158 -12.28 7.99 1.64
C ARG A 158 -13.35 8.42 2.62
N ASP A 159 -14.46 8.95 2.12
CA ASP A 159 -15.56 9.46 2.92
C ASP A 159 -16.21 8.33 3.74
N SER A 160 -16.39 7.15 3.13
CA SER A 160 -16.98 5.99 3.80
C SER A 160 -16.12 5.50 4.97
N ILE A 161 -14.80 5.39 4.79
CA ILE A 161 -13.89 5.00 5.87
C ILE A 161 -13.84 6.08 6.95
N GLY A 162 -13.83 7.37 6.57
CA GLY A 162 -13.91 8.48 7.53
C GLY A 162 -15.18 8.48 8.37
N ILE A 163 -16.35 8.21 7.77
CA ILE A 163 -17.63 8.07 8.48
C ILE A 163 -17.60 6.85 9.39
N LEU A 164 -17.15 5.69 8.87
CA LEU A 164 -17.10 4.45 9.64
C LEU A 164 -16.16 4.56 10.85
N ALA A 165 -15.00 5.20 10.69
CA ALA A 165 -14.05 5.46 11.77
C ALA A 165 -14.67 6.32 12.88
N LYS A 166 -15.33 7.43 12.50
CA LYS A 166 -16.01 8.33 13.45
C LYS A 166 -17.17 7.64 14.17
N HIS A 167 -17.94 6.84 13.45
CA HIS A 167 -19.09 6.12 14.01
C HIS A 167 -18.66 5.03 14.99
N LYS A 168 -17.68 4.20 14.62
CA LYS A 168 -17.23 3.07 15.45
C LYS A 168 -16.31 3.50 16.59
N GLY A 169 -15.48 4.51 16.37
CA GLY A 169 -14.52 5.01 17.36
C GLY A 169 -13.44 4.00 17.78
N THR A 170 -13.26 2.91 17.02
CA THR A 170 -12.30 1.83 17.30
C THR A 170 -11.04 1.91 16.46
N PHE A 171 -11.05 2.68 15.38
CA PHE A 171 -9.90 2.96 14.51
C PHE A 171 -9.96 4.39 14.00
N SER A 172 -8.90 4.83 13.34
CA SER A 172 -8.79 6.19 12.79
C SER A 172 -8.55 6.15 11.28
N HIS A 173 -9.03 7.15 10.57
CA HIS A 173 -8.69 7.38 9.16
C HIS A 173 -7.19 7.70 9.03
N VAL A 174 -6.57 7.40 7.88
CA VAL A 174 -5.13 7.65 7.66
C VAL A 174 -4.73 9.11 7.88
N GLU A 175 -5.60 10.05 7.54
CA GLU A 175 -5.38 11.50 7.73
C GLU A 175 -5.31 11.93 9.20
N GLU A 176 -5.87 11.14 10.11
CA GLU A 176 -5.81 11.39 11.56
C GLU A 176 -4.58 10.74 12.21
N LYS A 177 -3.79 9.98 11.44
CA LYS A 177 -2.60 9.27 11.92
C LYS A 177 -1.33 10.02 11.56
N THR A 178 -0.32 9.91 12.42
CA THR A 178 1.01 10.46 12.14
C THR A 178 1.78 9.52 11.20
N ILE A 179 2.03 10.01 9.99
CA ILE A 179 2.87 9.32 9.01
C ILE A 179 4.33 9.42 9.44
N PRO A 180 5.04 8.29 9.58
CA PRO A 180 6.38 8.29 10.13
C PRO A 180 7.42 8.76 9.09
N PRO A 181 8.42 9.57 9.51
CA PRO A 181 9.36 10.20 8.57
C PRO A 181 10.20 9.25 7.72
N HIS A 182 10.44 8.02 8.17
CA HIS A 182 11.25 7.06 7.41
C HIS A 182 10.67 6.66 6.06
N LEU A 183 9.35 6.86 5.84
CA LEU A 183 8.76 6.58 4.54
C LEU A 183 9.41 7.43 3.43
N ASP A 184 10.00 8.57 3.76
CA ASP A 184 10.68 9.47 2.83
C ASP A 184 12.16 9.10 2.59
N TRP A 185 12.62 7.98 3.13
CA TRP A 185 14.00 7.55 3.02
C TRP A 185 14.12 6.15 2.43
N PHE A 186 15.26 5.90 1.80
CA PHE A 186 15.60 4.58 1.30
C PHE A 186 16.08 3.67 2.43
N GLY A 187 15.70 2.40 2.41
CA GLY A 187 16.12 1.41 3.41
C GLY A 187 16.63 0.10 2.84
N TRP A 188 17.11 -0.76 3.74
CA TRP A 188 17.52 -2.12 3.41
C TRP A 188 16.95 -3.12 4.43
N CYS A 189 16.54 -4.30 3.97
CA CYS A 189 15.96 -5.37 4.77
C CYS A 189 16.80 -6.66 4.65
N THR A 190 16.95 -7.40 5.75
CA THR A 190 17.77 -8.62 5.77
C THR A 190 17.04 -9.88 5.27
N TRP A 191 15.72 -9.84 5.01
CA TRP A 191 14.91 -11.05 4.80
C TRP A 191 15.32 -11.88 3.59
N ASP A 192 15.20 -11.38 2.37
CA ASP A 192 15.63 -12.14 1.17
C ASP A 192 17.15 -12.23 1.04
N ALA A 193 17.89 -11.38 1.77
CA ALA A 193 19.35 -11.40 1.77
C ALA A 193 19.90 -12.59 2.57
N SER A 194 19.32 -12.84 3.75
CA SER A 194 19.88 -13.76 4.75
C SER A 194 18.85 -14.71 5.39
N TYR A 195 17.55 -14.45 5.19
CA TYR A 195 16.42 -15.14 5.84
C TYR A 195 16.72 -15.33 7.34
N THR A 196 16.49 -16.54 7.86
CA THR A 196 16.72 -16.88 9.27
C THR A 196 18.21 -16.96 9.67
N THR A 197 19.13 -16.83 8.71
CA THR A 197 20.59 -16.94 8.94
C THR A 197 21.28 -15.61 9.20
N VAL A 198 20.51 -14.53 9.43
CA VAL A 198 21.01 -13.20 9.80
C VAL A 198 21.97 -13.26 10.99
N SER A 199 23.08 -12.55 10.89
CA SER A 199 24.10 -12.42 11.95
C SER A 199 24.91 -11.12 11.81
N PRO A 200 25.44 -10.58 12.92
CA PRO A 200 26.27 -9.38 12.87
C PRO A 200 27.43 -9.46 11.89
N LEU A 201 28.16 -10.58 11.87
CA LEU A 201 29.35 -10.78 11.04
C LEU A 201 29.09 -10.74 9.52
N LYS A 202 27.89 -11.13 9.07
CA LYS A 202 27.54 -11.09 7.64
C LYS A 202 27.03 -9.72 7.21
N GLU A 203 26.32 -9.03 8.10
CA GLU A 203 25.64 -7.78 7.78
C GLU A 203 26.45 -6.53 8.16
N SER A 204 27.47 -6.67 9.02
CA SER A 204 28.40 -5.59 9.36
C SER A 204 29.64 -5.56 8.45
N ASP A 205 29.61 -6.25 7.32
CA ASP A 205 30.74 -6.28 6.41
C ASP A 205 31.01 -4.87 5.86
N LYS A 206 32.27 -4.45 5.93
CA LYS A 206 32.72 -3.13 5.47
C LYS A 206 32.46 -2.97 3.97
N ASP A 207 32.56 -4.06 3.22
CA ASP A 207 32.31 -4.11 1.78
C ASP A 207 30.86 -3.71 1.44
N PHE A 208 29.90 -3.97 2.33
CA PHE A 208 28.50 -3.57 2.15
C PHE A 208 28.34 -2.03 2.17
N ARG A 209 28.93 -1.34 3.15
CA ARG A 209 28.86 0.13 3.25
C ARG A 209 29.53 0.80 2.06
N ASP A 210 30.74 0.35 1.75
CA ASP A 210 31.55 0.95 0.71
C ASP A 210 30.82 0.78 -0.64
N SER A 211 30.11 -0.35 -0.86
CA SER A 211 29.28 -0.54 -2.05
C SER A 211 28.13 0.48 -2.21
N PHE A 212 27.34 0.76 -1.18
CA PHE A 212 26.24 1.74 -1.26
C PHE A 212 26.73 3.19 -1.32
N SER A 213 27.84 3.48 -0.64
CA SER A 213 28.45 4.81 -0.63
C SER A 213 29.06 5.13 -1.99
N GLU A 214 29.78 4.19 -2.60
CA GLU A 214 30.30 4.30 -3.97
C GLU A 214 29.16 4.32 -5.01
N GLY A 215 28.10 3.56 -4.74
CA GLY A 215 26.90 3.52 -5.56
C GLY A 215 26.06 4.80 -5.52
N GLY A 216 26.23 5.66 -4.52
CA GLY A 216 25.50 6.92 -4.37
C GLY A 216 24.03 6.77 -3.96
N CYS A 217 23.66 5.65 -3.33
CA CYS A 217 22.29 5.38 -2.86
C CYS A 217 22.32 4.85 -1.42
N PRO A 218 22.77 5.65 -0.43
CA PRO A 218 22.99 5.16 0.93
C PRO A 218 21.65 4.89 1.64
N PRO A 219 21.40 3.67 2.15
CA PRO A 219 20.22 3.39 2.96
C PRO A 219 20.28 4.18 4.27
N LYS A 220 19.14 4.70 4.71
CA LYS A 220 18.99 5.50 5.95
C LYS A 220 18.22 4.80 7.05
N PHE A 221 17.66 3.62 6.77
CA PHE A 221 17.14 2.71 7.78
C PHE A 221 17.41 1.25 7.43
N LEU A 222 17.38 0.40 8.45
CA LEU A 222 17.58 -1.04 8.37
C LEU A 222 16.38 -1.80 8.94
N ILE A 223 16.00 -2.90 8.31
CA ILE A 223 15.06 -3.90 8.84
C ILE A 223 15.83 -5.20 9.08
N ILE A 224 15.95 -5.63 10.34
CA ILE A 224 16.39 -6.97 10.70
C ILE A 224 15.15 -7.86 10.81
N ASP A 225 14.98 -8.72 9.82
CA ASP A 225 13.89 -9.68 9.78
C ASP A 225 14.16 -10.92 10.68
N ASN A 226 13.31 -11.95 10.59
CA ASN A 226 13.31 -13.10 11.48
C ASN A 226 14.68 -13.81 11.55
N GLY A 227 14.95 -14.43 12.70
CA GLY A 227 16.15 -15.22 12.95
C GLY A 227 17.12 -14.64 13.98
N TRP A 228 16.86 -13.46 14.53
CA TRP A 228 17.66 -12.87 15.62
C TRP A 228 17.19 -13.28 17.03
N GLN A 229 15.94 -13.75 17.17
CA GLN A 229 15.34 -14.17 18.44
C GLN A 229 15.72 -15.62 18.81
N GLU A 230 15.72 -15.94 20.10
CA GLU A 230 15.88 -17.32 20.59
C GLU A 230 14.52 -18.04 20.54
N THR A 231 14.47 -19.16 19.83
CA THR A 231 13.23 -19.92 19.59
C THR A 231 13.44 -21.41 19.75
N VAL A 232 12.47 -22.10 20.35
CA VAL A 232 12.40 -23.58 20.44
C VAL A 232 11.50 -24.13 19.35
N ASN A 233 11.97 -25.20 18.72
CA ASN A 233 11.31 -25.87 17.59
C ASN A 233 10.97 -24.92 16.44
N ASP A 234 11.74 -23.84 16.27
CA ASP A 234 11.50 -22.76 15.28
C ASP A 234 10.19 -21.97 15.46
N PHE A 235 9.44 -22.17 16.57
CA PHE A 235 8.11 -21.58 16.77
C PHE A 235 7.94 -20.85 18.11
N LEU A 236 8.32 -21.44 19.25
CA LEU A 236 8.06 -20.84 20.57
C LEU A 236 9.22 -19.94 21.01
N LYS A 237 8.91 -18.77 21.56
CA LYS A 237 9.91 -17.83 22.09
C LYS A 237 10.25 -18.12 23.55
N GLU A 238 11.53 -18.17 23.88
CA GLU A 238 12.02 -18.44 25.25
C GLU A 238 12.44 -17.17 26.02
N ASP A 239 12.99 -16.18 25.32
CA ASP A 239 13.45 -14.91 25.90
C ASP A 239 13.06 -13.73 24.98
N ILE A 240 12.86 -12.56 25.58
CA ILE A 240 12.70 -11.27 24.89
C ILE A 240 14.01 -10.85 24.18
N LYS A 241 15.15 -11.31 24.71
CA LYS A 241 16.49 -11.00 24.21
C LYS A 241 16.85 -11.76 22.93
N GLU A 242 17.95 -11.32 22.32
CA GLU A 242 18.58 -11.90 21.14
C GLU A 242 19.14 -13.29 21.39
N ASN A 243 19.30 -14.07 20.32
CA ASN A 243 19.88 -15.40 20.37
C ASN A 243 21.41 -15.39 20.39
N LYS A 244 21.99 -16.59 20.55
CA LYS A 244 23.45 -16.79 20.63
C LYS A 244 24.23 -16.22 19.43
N LYS A 245 23.62 -16.08 18.24
CA LYS A 245 24.30 -15.49 17.06
C LYS A 245 24.63 -14.01 17.26
N PHE A 246 23.88 -13.34 18.12
CA PHE A 246 24.06 -11.93 18.46
C PHE A 246 24.74 -11.73 19.82
N MET A 247 25.01 -12.80 20.58
CA MET A 247 25.69 -12.75 21.88
C MET A 247 27.17 -13.18 21.85
N ASN A 248 27.60 -13.93 20.83
CA ASN A 248 28.94 -14.55 20.77
C ASN A 248 29.62 -14.33 19.41
N SER A 249 30.34 -13.21 19.25
CA SER A 249 31.62 -13.22 18.53
C SER A 249 32.72 -13.53 19.55
N GLU A 250 33.78 -14.26 19.16
CA GLU A 250 34.81 -14.86 20.04
C GLU A 250 35.51 -13.93 21.06
N ASP A 251 35.23 -12.63 21.04
CA ASP A 251 35.75 -11.59 21.95
C ASP A 251 34.76 -11.13 23.05
N GLY A 252 33.54 -11.69 23.13
CA GLY A 252 32.58 -11.38 24.21
C GLY A 252 32.04 -9.94 24.22
N SER A 253 32.10 -9.23 23.09
CA SER A 253 31.86 -7.77 23.00
C SER A 253 30.60 -7.35 22.24
N THR A 254 29.86 -8.26 21.60
CA THR A 254 28.71 -7.91 20.75
C THR A 254 27.39 -8.42 21.34
N ASN A 255 26.43 -7.51 21.51
CA ASN A 255 25.02 -7.74 21.83
C ASN A 255 24.16 -6.94 20.82
N LEU A 256 22.84 -7.12 20.81
CA LEU A 256 21.97 -6.44 19.83
C LEU A 256 22.15 -4.92 19.85
N ARG A 257 22.29 -4.31 21.03
CA ARG A 257 22.59 -2.88 21.19
C ARG A 257 23.91 -2.50 20.53
N GLU A 258 24.98 -3.27 20.75
CA GLU A 258 26.29 -3.00 20.17
C GLU A 258 26.27 -3.16 18.65
N PHE A 259 25.53 -4.15 18.15
CA PHE A 259 25.34 -4.35 16.72
C PHE A 259 24.63 -3.16 16.08
N ILE A 260 23.50 -2.72 16.66
CA ILE A 260 22.76 -1.54 16.17
C ILE A 260 23.61 -0.28 16.26
N ARG A 261 24.39 -0.11 17.35
CA ARG A 261 25.35 0.99 17.47
C ARG A 261 26.38 0.95 16.35
N THR A 262 26.98 -0.22 16.12
CA THR A 262 28.00 -0.43 15.09
C THR A 262 27.43 -0.13 13.71
N ILE A 263 26.24 -0.65 13.38
CA ILE A 263 25.51 -0.35 12.15
C ILE A 263 25.30 1.17 12.03
N ARG A 264 24.68 1.79 13.03
CA ARG A 264 24.36 3.22 12.98
C ARG A 264 25.61 4.08 12.74
N ASP A 265 26.67 3.81 13.47
CA ASP A 265 27.94 4.54 13.38
C ASP A 265 28.67 4.22 12.05
N THR A 266 28.51 3.00 11.52
CA THR A 266 29.08 2.57 10.23
C THR A 266 28.36 3.20 9.05
N TYR A 267 27.02 3.21 9.04
CA TYR A 267 26.21 3.63 7.87
C TYR A 267 25.73 5.08 7.94
N GLY A 268 25.99 5.82 9.03
CA GLY A 268 25.56 7.22 9.15
C GLY A 268 24.04 7.36 9.02
N LEU A 269 23.30 6.43 9.63
CA LEU A 269 21.84 6.41 9.57
C LEU A 269 21.31 7.73 10.15
N LYS A 270 20.50 8.46 9.36
CA LYS A 270 19.95 9.78 9.75
C LYS A 270 19.11 9.71 11.01
N PHE A 271 18.56 8.54 11.30
CA PHE A 271 17.71 8.32 12.45
C PHE A 271 18.42 7.44 13.49
N SER A 272 18.47 7.93 14.72
CA SER A 272 19.24 7.36 15.83
C SER A 272 18.76 5.98 16.33
N SER A 273 17.69 5.40 15.76
CA SER A 273 16.91 4.29 16.33
C SER A 273 16.40 3.20 15.37
N TRP A 274 16.94 3.03 14.16
CA TRP A 274 16.21 2.31 13.11
C TRP A 274 16.84 1.01 12.66
N THR A 275 16.57 0.01 13.49
CA THR A 275 16.56 -1.41 13.17
C THR A 275 15.14 -1.91 13.42
N LYS A 276 14.36 -2.21 12.38
CA LYS A 276 13.02 -2.81 12.54
C LYS A 276 13.13 -4.32 12.74
N HIS A 277 12.38 -4.87 13.69
CA HIS A 277 12.36 -6.29 14.03
C HIS A 277 11.00 -6.91 13.79
N ALA A 278 10.92 -8.03 13.09
CA ALA A 278 9.70 -8.84 13.06
C ALA A 278 9.39 -9.44 14.45
N VAL A 279 8.24 -9.09 15.03
CA VAL A 279 7.69 -9.61 16.29
C VAL A 279 6.20 -9.85 16.09
N LEU A 280 5.70 -11.05 16.35
CA LEU A 280 4.27 -11.29 16.30
C LEU A 280 3.53 -10.64 17.46
N ILE A 281 2.25 -10.34 17.25
CA ILE A 281 1.33 -9.90 18.31
C ILE A 281 1.33 -10.88 19.51
N VAL A 282 1.65 -12.16 19.29
CA VAL A 282 1.75 -13.18 20.36
C VAL A 282 3.20 -13.43 20.85
N GLY A 283 4.20 -12.72 20.33
CA GLY A 283 5.64 -12.93 20.59
C GLY A 283 6.42 -13.30 19.33
N TYR A 284 6.57 -14.60 19.06
CA TYR A 284 7.09 -15.17 17.79
C TYR A 284 6.08 -16.19 17.22
N TRP A 285 6.37 -16.90 16.10
CA TRP A 285 5.34 -17.64 15.32
C TRP A 285 4.36 -18.44 16.20
N GLY A 286 4.89 -19.21 17.14
CA GLY A 286 4.13 -20.02 18.10
C GLY A 286 3.86 -19.35 19.45
N GLY A 287 4.14 -18.07 19.66
CA GLY A 287 3.94 -17.39 20.94
C GLY A 287 5.06 -17.62 21.96
N LEU A 288 4.75 -17.58 23.26
CA LEU A 288 5.72 -17.74 24.34
C LEU A 288 5.77 -19.17 24.89
N HIS A 289 6.96 -19.64 25.24
CA HIS A 289 7.11 -20.94 25.89
C HIS A 289 6.54 -20.90 27.33
N PRO A 290 5.51 -21.69 27.67
CA PRO A 290 4.80 -21.59 28.95
C PRO A 290 5.68 -21.95 30.16
N ASP A 291 6.58 -22.93 30.01
CA ASP A 291 7.40 -23.42 31.12
C ASP A 291 8.70 -22.65 31.32
N HIS A 292 9.05 -21.70 30.44
CA HIS A 292 10.32 -20.99 30.53
C HIS A 292 10.24 -19.90 31.62
N GLU A 293 11.19 -19.92 32.57
CA GLU A 293 11.16 -19.06 33.77
C GLU A 293 10.99 -17.56 33.45
N ALA A 294 11.62 -17.07 32.38
CA ALA A 294 11.52 -15.67 31.97
C ALA A 294 10.12 -15.28 31.47
N MET A 295 9.35 -16.22 30.95
CA MET A 295 8.04 -15.99 30.32
C MET A 295 6.86 -16.28 31.27
N LYS A 296 7.07 -17.04 32.36
CA LYS A 296 6.03 -17.41 33.34
C LYS A 296 5.22 -16.24 33.88
N LYS A 297 5.86 -15.08 34.05
CA LYS A 297 5.20 -13.86 34.55
C LYS A 297 4.08 -13.33 33.64
N TYR A 298 4.06 -13.73 32.36
CA TYR A 298 3.01 -13.39 31.40
C TYR A 298 1.92 -14.46 31.28
N ASN A 299 2.01 -15.52 32.10
CA ASN A 299 1.06 -16.64 32.15
C ASN A 299 0.69 -17.23 30.77
N PRO A 300 1.66 -17.65 29.93
CA PRO A 300 1.34 -18.14 28.60
C PRO A 300 0.63 -19.50 28.67
N LYS A 301 -0.34 -19.72 27.78
CA LYS A 301 -1.06 -20.99 27.65
C LYS A 301 -1.02 -21.47 26.21
N ILE A 302 -0.79 -22.77 26.02
CA ILE A 302 -0.87 -23.36 24.68
C ILE A 302 -2.34 -23.44 24.27
N GLU A 303 -2.70 -22.63 23.30
CA GLU A 303 -4.02 -22.58 22.67
C GLU A 303 -3.93 -23.00 21.21
N TYR A 304 -4.96 -23.65 20.70
CA TYR A 304 -4.98 -24.13 19.31
C TYR A 304 -5.85 -23.22 18.44
N PRO A 305 -5.32 -22.70 17.33
CA PRO A 305 -6.10 -21.88 16.41
C PRO A 305 -7.36 -22.58 15.91
N VAL A 306 -8.50 -21.89 15.98
CA VAL A 306 -9.77 -22.31 15.41
C VAL A 306 -10.06 -21.48 14.16
N LEU A 307 -9.93 -22.10 12.98
CA LEU A 307 -10.21 -21.43 11.71
C LEU A 307 -11.70 -21.38 11.42
N SER A 308 -12.18 -20.21 10.96
CA SER A 308 -13.56 -20.08 10.46
C SER A 308 -13.79 -20.95 9.23
N PRO A 309 -15.06 -21.37 8.95
CA PRO A 309 -15.41 -22.03 7.70
C PRO A 309 -14.95 -21.22 6.48
N GLY A 310 -15.09 -19.88 6.55
CA GLY A 310 -14.61 -18.99 5.50
C GLY A 310 -13.10 -19.10 5.27
N SER A 311 -12.30 -19.03 6.34
CA SER A 311 -10.83 -19.16 6.25
C SER A 311 -10.39 -20.56 5.80
N GLN A 312 -11.16 -21.61 6.11
CA GLN A 312 -10.88 -22.98 5.65
C GLN A 312 -11.19 -23.21 4.17
N SER A 313 -12.07 -22.38 3.58
CA SER A 313 -12.43 -22.49 2.16
C SER A 313 -11.32 -22.04 1.20
N HIS A 314 -10.31 -21.36 1.73
CA HIS A 314 -9.20 -20.78 0.98
C HIS A 314 -7.86 -21.48 1.23
N MET A 315 -6.78 -20.95 0.66
CA MET A 315 -5.46 -21.58 0.69
C MET A 315 -4.90 -21.66 2.11
N LYS A 316 -4.43 -22.84 2.49
CA LYS A 316 -3.73 -23.07 3.75
C LYS A 316 -2.26 -22.76 3.56
N CYS A 317 -1.75 -21.75 4.25
CA CYS A 317 -0.32 -21.48 4.29
C CYS A 317 0.38 -22.49 5.22
N GLY A 318 1.59 -22.91 4.84
CA GLY A 318 2.42 -23.83 5.64
C GLY A 318 2.64 -23.35 7.08
N ALA A 319 2.86 -22.05 7.27
CA ALA A 319 2.98 -21.49 8.61
C ALA A 319 1.72 -21.70 9.46
N MET A 320 0.52 -21.51 8.89
CA MET A 320 -0.73 -21.74 9.59
C MET A 320 -0.93 -23.22 9.94
N LEU A 321 -0.54 -24.13 9.05
CA LEU A 321 -0.57 -25.57 9.33
C LEU A 321 0.33 -25.94 10.52
N SER A 322 1.50 -25.32 10.62
CA SER A 322 2.40 -25.50 11.76
C SER A 322 1.77 -25.02 13.07
N LEU A 323 1.10 -23.86 13.07
CA LEU A 323 0.42 -23.34 14.28
C LEU A 323 -0.78 -24.21 14.70
N LEU A 324 -1.52 -24.76 13.73
CA LEU A 324 -2.60 -25.72 14.01
C LEU A 324 -2.08 -27.01 14.64
N ARG A 325 -0.89 -27.46 14.22
CA ARG A 325 -0.27 -28.70 14.72
C ARG A 325 0.37 -28.52 16.10
N ASN A 326 1.11 -27.43 16.27
CA ASN A 326 1.97 -27.23 17.44
C ASN A 326 1.30 -26.41 18.55
N GLY A 327 0.21 -25.71 18.24
CA GLY A 327 -0.41 -24.75 19.16
C GLY A 327 0.37 -23.43 19.24
N VAL A 328 -0.24 -22.46 19.91
CA VAL A 328 0.33 -21.13 20.15
C VAL A 328 0.33 -20.86 21.65
N GLY A 329 1.49 -20.56 22.22
CA GLY A 329 1.65 -20.03 23.57
C GLY A 329 1.10 -18.62 23.69
N LEU A 330 -0.23 -18.53 23.76
CA LEU A 330 -0.97 -17.30 23.88
C LEU A 330 -0.69 -16.68 25.25
N ILE A 331 -0.20 -15.43 25.24
CA ILE A 331 0.00 -14.62 26.44
C ILE A 331 -1.35 -14.36 27.11
N ASP A 332 -1.43 -14.33 28.44
CA ASP A 332 -2.68 -13.95 29.10
C ASP A 332 -3.09 -12.53 28.67
N PRO A 333 -4.32 -12.31 28.19
CA PRO A 333 -4.74 -10.97 27.76
C PRO A 333 -4.68 -9.92 28.86
N GLU A 334 -4.68 -10.28 30.15
CA GLU A 334 -4.44 -9.33 31.25
C GLU A 334 -2.97 -8.93 31.41
N CYS A 335 -2.03 -9.73 30.91
CA CYS A 335 -0.58 -9.51 31.01
C CYS A 335 0.06 -9.03 29.69
N ILE A 336 -0.73 -8.89 28.61
CA ILE A 336 -0.20 -8.58 27.28
C ILE A 336 0.49 -7.20 27.20
N TYR A 337 -0.05 -6.20 27.90
CA TYR A 337 0.58 -4.88 27.99
C TYR A 337 1.96 -4.97 28.64
N ASP A 338 2.09 -5.72 29.73
CA ASP A 338 3.37 -5.88 30.43
C ASP A 338 4.40 -6.56 29.52
N PHE A 339 3.98 -7.58 28.76
CA PHE A 339 4.83 -8.23 27.77
C PHE A 339 5.34 -7.25 26.71
N TYR A 340 4.43 -6.53 26.06
CA TYR A 340 4.84 -5.57 25.04
C TYR A 340 5.67 -4.45 25.61
N ASN A 341 5.32 -3.95 26.80
CA ASN A 341 6.09 -2.91 27.45
C ASN A 341 7.53 -3.37 27.72
N ASP A 342 7.73 -4.58 28.22
CA ASP A 342 9.06 -5.12 28.49
C ASP A 342 9.86 -5.37 27.21
N LEU A 343 9.21 -5.94 26.19
CA LEU A 343 9.82 -6.13 24.88
C LEU A 343 10.21 -4.80 24.23
N HIS A 344 9.30 -3.83 24.18
CA HIS A 344 9.55 -2.53 23.57
C HIS A 344 10.53 -1.69 24.40
N SER A 345 10.53 -1.82 25.73
CA SER A 345 11.57 -1.21 26.58
C SER A 345 12.95 -1.76 26.23
N TYR A 346 13.06 -3.08 26.04
CA TYR A 346 14.30 -3.73 25.63
C TYR A 346 14.76 -3.24 24.25
N LEU A 347 13.88 -3.29 23.25
CA LEU A 347 14.18 -2.86 21.88
C LEU A 347 14.52 -1.36 21.81
N ALA A 348 13.79 -0.50 22.51
CA ALA A 348 14.12 0.91 22.64
C ALA A 348 15.49 1.12 23.28
N SER A 349 15.86 0.31 24.29
CA SER A 349 17.19 0.35 24.89
C SER A 349 18.30 -0.04 23.89
N CYS A 350 18.00 -0.92 22.93
CA CYS A 350 18.91 -1.31 21.86
C CYS A 350 18.92 -0.32 20.68
N GLY A 351 17.93 0.58 20.61
CA GLY A 351 17.75 1.51 19.49
C GLY A 351 17.05 0.87 18.30
N ALA A 352 16.03 0.05 18.56
CA ALA A 352 15.34 -0.75 17.55
C ALA A 352 13.82 -0.70 17.71
N GLU A 353 13.09 -0.91 16.62
CA GLU A 353 11.63 -0.85 16.56
C GLU A 353 11.04 -2.14 15.99
N VAL A 354 9.72 -2.20 15.80
CA VAL A 354 8.98 -3.45 15.57
C VAL A 354 8.21 -3.44 14.24
N ASP A 355 8.24 -4.56 13.55
CA ASP A 355 7.29 -5.00 12.51
C ASP A 355 6.45 -6.14 13.10
N ILE A 356 5.17 -6.18 12.76
CA ILE A 356 4.20 -7.03 13.44
C ILE A 356 3.50 -7.98 12.52
N GLN A 357 3.24 -9.19 13.00
CA GLN A 357 2.41 -10.16 12.30
C GLN A 357 1.22 -10.59 13.18
N ASN A 358 0.05 -10.79 12.57
CA ASN A 358 -1.19 -11.05 13.31
C ASN A 358 -1.72 -12.48 13.12
N VAL A 359 -1.85 -13.24 14.21
CA VAL A 359 -2.58 -14.52 14.24
C VAL A 359 -3.71 -14.55 15.28
N VAL A 360 -3.88 -13.49 16.08
CA VAL A 360 -4.72 -13.48 17.28
C VAL A 360 -6.19 -13.80 17.00
N LYS A 361 -6.68 -13.44 15.81
CA LYS A 361 -8.09 -13.66 15.43
C LYS A 361 -8.53 -15.13 15.43
N SER A 362 -7.60 -16.08 15.27
CA SER A 362 -7.93 -17.52 15.32
C SER A 362 -7.87 -18.11 16.73
N LEU A 363 -7.47 -17.32 17.73
CA LEU A 363 -7.28 -17.74 19.13
C LEU A 363 -8.36 -17.16 20.07
N GLY A 364 -9.43 -16.58 19.53
CA GLY A 364 -10.46 -15.89 20.31
C GLY A 364 -11.36 -16.78 21.18
N SER A 365 -11.30 -18.10 21.03
CA SER A 365 -12.16 -19.04 21.75
C SER A 365 -11.81 -19.06 23.24
N GLY A 366 -12.77 -18.78 24.12
CA GLY A 366 -12.56 -18.68 25.56
C GLY A 366 -12.12 -17.28 26.04
N TYR A 367 -11.96 -16.32 25.12
CA TYR A 367 -11.48 -14.96 25.41
C TYR A 367 -12.42 -13.85 24.90
N GLY A 368 -13.72 -14.14 24.74
CA GLY A 368 -14.68 -13.14 24.27
C GLY A 368 -14.75 -13.03 22.74
N GLY A 369 -14.21 -14.02 22.02
CA GLY A 369 -14.18 -14.01 20.57
C GLY A 369 -13.03 -13.21 19.96
N ARG A 370 -12.90 -13.34 18.64
CA ARG A 370 -11.74 -12.86 17.88
C ARG A 370 -11.59 -11.34 17.88
N VAL A 371 -12.71 -10.61 17.85
CA VAL A 371 -12.70 -9.15 17.77
C VAL A 371 -12.22 -8.57 19.09
N THR A 372 -12.77 -9.07 20.20
CA THR A 372 -12.39 -8.66 21.56
C THR A 372 -10.91 -8.90 21.82
N LEU A 373 -10.43 -10.10 21.52
CA LEU A 373 -9.03 -10.46 21.71
C LEU A 373 -8.11 -9.60 20.83
N THR A 374 -8.43 -9.48 19.54
CA THR A 374 -7.63 -8.66 18.59
C THR A 374 -7.55 -7.21 19.05
N LYS A 375 -8.67 -6.63 19.47
CA LYS A 375 -8.73 -5.25 19.96
C LYS A 375 -7.86 -5.06 21.19
N LYS A 376 -7.95 -5.95 22.19
CA LYS A 376 -7.17 -5.85 23.42
C LYS A 376 -5.66 -5.90 23.15
N TYR A 377 -5.23 -6.79 22.26
CA TYR A 377 -3.82 -6.89 21.85
C TYR A 377 -3.37 -5.66 21.06
N GLN A 378 -4.19 -5.17 20.12
CA GLN A 378 -3.88 -3.97 19.34
C GLN A 378 -3.76 -2.72 20.22
N GLU A 379 -4.65 -2.56 21.21
CA GLU A 379 -4.61 -1.44 22.16
C GLU A 379 -3.34 -1.50 23.02
N ALA A 380 -3.04 -2.64 23.64
CA ALA A 380 -1.84 -2.83 24.44
C ALA A 380 -0.55 -2.59 23.62
N LEU A 381 -0.58 -3.01 22.36
CA LEU A 381 0.49 -2.79 21.42
C LEU A 381 0.72 -1.30 21.15
N GLU A 382 -0.30 -0.57 20.72
CA GLU A 382 -0.19 0.85 20.40
C GLU A 382 0.20 1.68 21.65
N GLU A 383 -0.28 1.31 22.84
CA GLU A 383 0.10 1.96 24.10
C GLU A 383 1.57 1.74 24.47
N SER A 384 2.07 0.52 24.32
CA SER A 384 3.46 0.21 24.62
C SER A 384 4.43 0.85 23.61
N ILE A 385 4.05 0.97 22.33
CA ILE A 385 4.84 1.69 21.32
C ILE A 385 4.98 3.16 21.70
N LEU A 386 3.87 3.84 21.99
CA LEU A 386 3.88 5.24 22.38
C LEU A 386 4.68 5.54 23.65
N LYS A 387 4.72 4.58 24.58
CA LYS A 387 5.46 4.74 25.83
C LYS A 387 6.98 4.65 25.63
N ASN A 388 7.42 3.78 24.73
CA ASN A 388 8.82 3.40 24.60
C ASN A 388 9.55 4.08 23.42
N PHE A 389 8.81 4.44 22.36
CA PHE A 389 9.36 5.04 21.14
C PHE A 389 8.90 6.48 20.98
N LYS A 390 9.80 7.34 20.50
CA LYS A 390 9.50 8.76 20.21
C LYS A 390 8.66 8.91 18.95
N ASP A 391 8.95 8.08 17.95
CA ASP A 391 8.30 8.06 16.66
C ASP A 391 7.53 6.73 16.52
N ASN A 392 6.37 6.75 15.86
CA ASN A 392 5.56 5.54 15.66
C ASN A 392 5.82 4.93 14.29
N ASN A 393 6.83 4.07 14.20
CA ASN A 393 7.26 3.53 12.90
C ASN A 393 7.01 2.05 12.74
N LEU A 394 6.04 1.59 13.52
CA LEU A 394 5.46 0.28 13.44
C LEU A 394 4.90 0.00 12.04
N ILE A 395 5.39 -1.08 11.42
CA ILE A 395 4.75 -1.70 10.25
C ILE A 395 3.82 -2.80 10.74
N CYS A 396 2.55 -2.75 10.36
CA CYS A 396 1.59 -3.82 10.63
C CYS A 396 1.56 -4.79 9.44
N SER A 397 2.49 -5.74 9.40
CA SER A 397 2.48 -6.84 8.45
C SER A 397 1.42 -7.90 8.80
N MET A 398 1.04 -8.72 7.81
CA MET A 398 0.08 -9.83 7.98
C MET A 398 -1.27 -9.45 8.63
N SER A 399 -1.65 -8.18 8.55
CA SER A 399 -2.76 -7.61 9.31
C SER A 399 -4.01 -7.33 8.46
N GLN A 400 -4.11 -7.93 7.26
CA GLN A 400 -5.16 -7.61 6.29
C GLN A 400 -6.53 -8.24 6.62
N ASN A 401 -6.93 -8.19 7.88
CA ASN A 401 -8.26 -8.48 8.35
C ASN A 401 -8.91 -7.20 8.90
N ILE A 402 -10.21 -7.08 8.74
CA ILE A 402 -10.97 -5.97 9.32
C ILE A 402 -10.88 -5.93 10.85
N ASP A 403 -10.61 -7.07 11.52
CA ASP A 403 -10.42 -7.09 12.98
C ASP A 403 -9.23 -6.20 13.39
N SER A 404 -8.15 -6.19 12.61
CA SER A 404 -6.95 -5.37 12.83
C SER A 404 -7.15 -3.95 12.34
N PHE A 405 -7.62 -3.79 11.09
CA PHE A 405 -7.81 -2.48 10.50
C PHE A 405 -8.77 -1.62 11.30
N TYR A 406 -9.91 -2.19 11.72
CA TYR A 406 -10.92 -1.48 12.50
C TYR A 406 -10.63 -1.48 14.01
N SER A 407 -9.46 -1.95 14.43
CA SER A 407 -8.96 -1.78 15.81
C SER A 407 -7.70 -0.89 15.90
N SER A 408 -7.18 -0.40 14.77
CA SER A 408 -5.93 0.38 14.74
C SER A 408 -6.19 1.89 14.76
N LYS A 409 -5.93 2.53 15.91
CA LYS A 409 -6.09 3.98 16.07
C LYS A 409 -4.83 4.75 15.72
N LYS A 410 -3.67 4.18 16.02
CA LYS A 410 -2.38 4.89 15.97
C LYS A 410 -1.43 4.28 14.96
N SER A 411 -1.46 2.97 14.72
CA SER A 411 -0.58 2.36 13.73
C SER A 411 -0.84 2.93 12.33
N SER A 412 0.20 3.52 11.76
CA SER A 412 0.12 4.34 10.55
C SER A 412 0.59 3.62 9.30
N ILE A 413 1.24 2.45 9.41
CA ILE A 413 1.69 1.65 8.26
C ILE A 413 1.15 0.23 8.32
N ALA A 414 0.72 -0.30 7.17
CA ALA A 414 0.34 -1.71 7.03
C ALA A 414 0.83 -2.28 5.68
N ARG A 415 1.26 -3.55 5.67
CA ARG A 415 1.67 -4.23 4.44
C ARG A 415 0.47 -4.52 3.53
N ALA A 416 0.60 -4.20 2.24
CA ALA A 416 -0.48 -4.19 1.27
C ALA A 416 -0.67 -5.48 0.46
N SER A 417 0.21 -6.47 0.57
CA SER A 417 0.00 -7.82 0.00
C SER A 417 0.77 -8.90 0.75
N GLU A 418 0.66 -10.13 0.26
CA GLU A 418 1.64 -11.18 0.54
C GLU A 418 3.05 -10.79 0.09
N ASP A 419 4.05 -11.45 0.69
CA ASP A 419 5.47 -11.17 0.50
C ASP A 419 5.92 -11.22 -0.96
N TYR A 420 6.88 -10.37 -1.30
CA TYR A 420 7.67 -10.47 -2.51
C TYR A 420 8.46 -11.80 -2.52
N MET A 421 8.27 -12.61 -3.56
CA MET A 421 8.95 -13.91 -3.70
C MET A 421 9.83 -13.90 -4.95
N PRO A 422 11.12 -13.54 -4.85
CA PRO A 422 12.00 -13.41 -6.03
C PRO A 422 12.15 -14.73 -6.80
N LEU A 423 12.06 -15.87 -6.10
CA LEU A 423 12.23 -17.20 -6.70
C LEU A 423 10.97 -17.73 -7.40
N VAL A 424 9.85 -16.99 -7.42
CA VAL A 424 8.60 -17.40 -8.04
C VAL A 424 8.27 -16.44 -9.19
N PRO A 425 8.67 -16.75 -10.44
CA PRO A 425 8.49 -15.83 -11.56
C PRO A 425 7.02 -15.50 -11.86
N THR A 426 6.10 -16.42 -11.57
CA THR A 426 4.67 -16.27 -11.85
C THR A 426 3.94 -15.30 -10.91
N ILE A 427 4.52 -14.95 -9.76
CA ILE A 427 3.88 -14.05 -8.79
C ILE A 427 4.26 -12.57 -8.97
N GLN A 428 5.27 -12.27 -9.80
CA GLN A 428 5.83 -10.92 -9.90
C GLN A 428 4.78 -9.90 -10.36
N THR A 429 4.01 -10.25 -11.39
CA THR A 429 2.95 -9.39 -11.94
C THR A 429 1.73 -9.30 -11.03
N SER A 430 1.27 -10.43 -10.49
CA SER A 430 0.13 -10.48 -9.57
C SER A 430 0.42 -9.80 -8.24
N HIS A 431 1.68 -9.78 -7.78
CA HIS A 431 2.10 -9.05 -6.59
C HIS A 431 1.84 -7.54 -6.74
N VAL A 432 2.36 -6.90 -7.79
CA VAL A 432 2.13 -5.46 -8.04
C VAL A 432 0.64 -5.16 -8.21
N ALA A 433 -0.10 -6.00 -8.94
CA ALA A 433 -1.53 -5.82 -9.14
C ALA A 433 -2.33 -5.97 -7.83
N ALA A 434 -2.04 -6.99 -7.01
CA ALA A 434 -2.65 -7.20 -5.71
C ALA A 434 -2.41 -6.00 -4.79
N ILE A 435 -1.17 -5.53 -4.70
CA ILE A 435 -0.80 -4.39 -3.86
C ILE A 435 -1.59 -3.13 -4.26
N ALA A 436 -1.60 -2.78 -5.55
CA ALA A 436 -2.29 -1.58 -6.02
C ALA A 436 -3.80 -1.65 -5.72
N LEU A 437 -4.44 -2.79 -6.03
CA LEU A 437 -5.87 -2.99 -5.81
C LEU A 437 -6.22 -3.03 -4.31
N ASN A 438 -5.40 -3.66 -3.48
CA ASN A 438 -5.57 -3.64 -2.03
C ASN A 438 -5.39 -2.23 -1.44
N SER A 439 -4.49 -1.43 -2.02
CA SER A 439 -4.21 -0.04 -1.62
C SER A 439 -5.40 0.89 -1.84
N PHE A 440 -6.38 0.51 -2.67
CA PHE A 440 -7.65 1.23 -2.81
C PHE A 440 -8.40 1.33 -1.48
N PHE A 441 -8.42 0.25 -0.70
CA PHE A 441 -9.07 0.21 0.61
C PHE A 441 -8.10 0.52 1.75
N GLN A 442 -6.93 -0.14 1.76
CA GLN A 442 -5.98 0.00 2.87
C GLN A 442 -5.41 1.41 2.99
N GLY A 443 -5.27 2.10 1.85
CA GLY A 443 -4.72 3.45 1.78
C GLY A 443 -5.58 4.53 2.43
N GLU A 444 -6.82 4.24 2.85
CA GLU A 444 -7.64 5.15 3.67
C GLU A 444 -7.52 4.88 5.19
N ILE A 445 -6.84 3.81 5.57
CA ILE A 445 -6.69 3.37 6.98
C ILE A 445 -5.24 3.50 7.44
N ALA A 446 -4.27 3.26 6.56
CA ALA A 446 -2.84 3.34 6.83
C ALA A 446 -2.05 3.69 5.56
N ALA A 447 -0.84 4.22 5.72
CA ALA A 447 0.16 4.19 4.67
C ALA A 447 0.48 2.74 4.30
N VAL A 448 0.49 2.47 3.00
CA VAL A 448 0.69 1.11 2.49
C VAL A 448 2.17 0.81 2.34
N ASP A 449 2.59 -0.32 2.90
CA ASP A 449 3.90 -0.90 2.64
C ASP A 449 3.79 -1.90 1.48
N TRP A 450 4.52 -1.65 0.40
CA TRP A 450 4.50 -2.45 -0.84
C TRP A 450 5.53 -3.59 -0.82
N ASP A 451 6.13 -3.80 0.33
CA ASP A 451 7.16 -4.81 0.61
C ASP A 451 8.50 -4.55 -0.09
N MET A 452 9.54 -5.25 0.37
CA MET A 452 10.86 -5.18 -0.26
C MET A 452 10.83 -5.66 -1.71
N PHE A 453 11.93 -5.43 -2.42
CA PHE A 453 12.26 -6.12 -3.67
C PHE A 453 13.77 -6.30 -3.80
N GLN A 454 14.21 -7.07 -4.79
CA GLN A 454 15.62 -7.19 -5.15
C GLN A 454 15.93 -6.31 -6.38
N SER A 455 16.94 -5.45 -6.27
CA SER A 455 17.42 -4.61 -7.38
C SER A 455 18.26 -5.39 -8.39
N ASP A 456 18.97 -6.45 -7.96
CA ASP A 456 19.65 -7.40 -8.85
C ASP A 456 18.72 -8.57 -9.20
N HIS A 457 17.62 -8.28 -9.90
CA HIS A 457 16.63 -9.27 -10.33
C HIS A 457 16.07 -8.96 -11.72
N VAL A 458 15.63 -10.00 -12.47
CA VAL A 458 15.10 -9.82 -13.84
C VAL A 458 13.83 -8.94 -13.89
N THR A 459 13.07 -8.91 -12.79
CA THR A 459 11.88 -8.05 -12.62
C THR A 459 12.15 -6.78 -11.80
N ALA A 460 13.42 -6.49 -11.47
CA ALA A 460 13.78 -5.38 -10.59
C ALA A 460 13.26 -4.03 -11.09
N ASP A 461 13.40 -3.76 -12.39
CA ASP A 461 12.99 -2.48 -12.98
C ASP A 461 11.46 -2.29 -12.89
N PHE A 462 10.71 -3.39 -13.06
CA PHE A 462 9.25 -3.42 -12.95
C PHE A 462 8.78 -3.15 -11.51
N HIS A 463 9.41 -3.79 -10.52
CA HIS A 463 9.10 -3.53 -9.11
C HIS A 463 9.55 -2.13 -8.67
N ALA A 464 10.74 -1.69 -9.08
CA ALA A 464 11.25 -0.36 -8.80
C ALA A 464 10.27 0.71 -9.26
N ALA A 465 9.86 0.67 -10.53
CA ALA A 465 8.87 1.58 -11.09
C ALA A 465 7.53 1.57 -10.32
N ALA A 466 7.06 0.39 -9.91
CA ALA A 466 5.82 0.25 -9.14
C ALA A 466 5.93 0.92 -7.75
N ARG A 467 7.02 0.68 -7.01
CA ARG A 467 7.24 1.34 -5.70
C ARG A 467 7.47 2.85 -5.85
N ALA A 468 8.08 3.28 -6.95
CA ALA A 468 8.33 4.69 -7.22
C ALA A 468 7.05 5.53 -7.25
N ILE A 469 5.92 4.92 -7.63
CA ILE A 469 4.61 5.57 -7.77
C ILE A 469 3.60 5.17 -6.67
N GLY A 470 4.05 4.33 -5.73
CA GLY A 470 3.21 3.68 -4.73
C GLY A 470 2.86 4.56 -3.53
N GLY A 471 3.54 5.70 -3.35
CA GLY A 471 3.44 6.51 -2.13
C GLY A 471 3.83 5.76 -0.86
N CYS A 472 4.72 4.77 -0.99
CA CYS A 472 5.13 3.84 0.06
C CYS A 472 6.61 4.04 0.44
N ALA A 473 7.07 3.34 1.49
CA ALA A 473 8.51 3.20 1.72
C ALA A 473 9.17 2.47 0.55
N VAL A 474 10.44 2.79 0.30
CA VAL A 474 11.28 2.05 -0.65
C VAL A 474 12.44 1.44 0.12
N TYR A 475 12.45 0.11 0.19
CA TYR A 475 13.57 -0.64 0.72
C TYR A 475 13.79 -1.90 -0.09
N ILE A 476 15.05 -2.31 -0.18
CA ILE A 476 15.47 -3.51 -0.92
C ILE A 476 15.94 -4.60 0.04
N SER A 477 15.98 -5.83 -0.45
CA SER A 477 16.54 -6.97 0.29
C SER A 477 17.61 -7.70 -0.53
N ASP A 478 18.45 -6.92 -1.19
CA ASP A 478 19.58 -7.41 -1.96
C ASP A 478 20.61 -8.10 -1.09
N LYS A 479 21.29 -9.09 -1.66
CA LYS A 479 22.50 -9.66 -1.05
C LYS A 479 23.62 -8.61 -1.08
N PRO A 480 24.48 -8.58 -0.06
CA PRO A 480 25.66 -7.71 -0.07
C PRO A 480 26.48 -7.82 -1.36
N GLY A 481 26.78 -6.67 -1.97
CA GLY A 481 27.54 -6.59 -3.22
C GLY A 481 26.76 -6.96 -4.49
N LYS A 482 25.44 -7.20 -4.39
CA LYS A 482 24.53 -7.53 -5.49
C LYS A 482 23.45 -6.46 -5.62
N HIS A 483 23.88 -5.27 -6.02
CA HIS A 483 23.03 -4.09 -6.14
C HIS A 483 23.06 -3.55 -7.57
N ASP A 484 21.90 -3.25 -8.15
CA ASP A 484 21.82 -2.50 -9.40
C ASP A 484 21.64 -1.00 -9.13
N PHE A 485 22.75 -0.29 -9.01
CA PHE A 485 22.74 1.17 -8.80
C PHE A 485 22.16 1.96 -9.98
N LYS A 486 22.02 1.38 -11.17
CA LYS A 486 21.34 2.09 -12.28
C LYS A 486 19.83 2.17 -12.01
N ILE A 487 19.26 1.14 -11.41
CA ILE A 487 17.85 1.12 -10.99
C ILE A 487 17.69 1.98 -9.73
N LEU A 488 18.55 1.80 -8.73
CA LEU A 488 18.45 2.55 -7.47
C LEU A 488 18.57 4.07 -7.65
N LYS A 489 19.42 4.55 -8.57
CA LYS A 489 19.56 5.99 -8.87
C LYS A 489 18.31 6.61 -9.51
N LYS A 490 17.36 5.82 -10.01
CA LYS A 490 16.06 6.31 -10.50
C LYS A 490 15.01 6.43 -9.38
N LEU A 491 15.32 5.90 -8.19
CA LEU A 491 14.44 5.87 -7.01
C LEU A 491 14.95 6.76 -5.87
N VAL A 492 16.26 6.76 -5.66
CA VAL A 492 16.92 7.27 -4.45
C VAL A 492 17.82 8.43 -4.83
N LEU A 493 17.63 9.56 -4.15
CA LEU A 493 18.52 10.72 -4.27
C LEU A 493 19.87 10.45 -3.59
N PRO A 494 20.95 11.16 -3.94
CA PRO A 494 22.27 10.92 -3.35
C PRO A 494 22.34 11.08 -1.82
N ASP A 495 21.43 11.85 -1.22
CA ASP A 495 21.33 11.99 0.23
C ASP A 495 20.57 10.84 0.91
N GLY A 496 20.04 9.88 0.15
CA GLY A 496 19.27 8.72 0.58
C GLY A 496 17.76 8.98 0.72
N SER A 497 17.27 10.18 0.42
CA SER A 497 15.82 10.46 0.38
C SER A 497 15.18 9.89 -0.89
N ILE A 498 13.86 9.70 -0.84
CA ILE A 498 13.06 9.27 -1.99
C ILE A 498 12.01 10.33 -2.35
N LEU A 499 11.56 10.29 -3.59
CA LEU A 499 10.52 11.18 -4.11
C LEU A 499 9.13 10.55 -3.91
N ARG A 500 8.69 10.46 -2.65
CA ARG A 500 7.43 9.78 -2.29
C ARG A 500 6.20 10.64 -2.58
N GLU A 501 5.15 10.02 -3.13
CA GLU A 501 3.87 10.67 -3.36
C GLU A 501 3.00 10.86 -2.12
N LYS A 502 1.94 11.68 -2.27
CA LYS A 502 0.98 12.04 -1.22
C LYS A 502 0.06 10.89 -0.82
N TYR A 503 -0.48 10.14 -1.79
CA TYR A 503 -1.47 9.09 -1.54
C TYR A 503 -0.86 7.70 -1.69
N ALA A 504 -1.59 6.67 -1.26
CA ALA A 504 -1.30 5.31 -1.68
C ALA A 504 -1.56 5.17 -3.19
N GLY A 505 -0.62 4.56 -3.93
CA GLY A 505 -0.79 4.30 -5.37
C GLY A 505 -1.97 3.36 -5.61
N ARG A 506 -2.88 3.73 -6.52
CA ARG A 506 -4.15 3.00 -6.75
C ARG A 506 -4.46 2.88 -8.24
N PRO A 507 -5.23 1.84 -8.64
CA PRO A 507 -5.67 1.70 -10.02
C PRO A 507 -6.49 2.91 -10.47
N THR A 508 -6.42 3.26 -11.75
CA THR A 508 -7.26 4.30 -12.35
C THR A 508 -8.72 3.84 -12.43
N ARG A 509 -9.63 4.82 -12.48
CA ARG A 509 -11.08 4.61 -12.50
C ARG A 509 -11.53 3.61 -13.57
N ASP A 510 -11.01 3.75 -14.77
CA ASP A 510 -11.34 2.95 -15.95
C ASP A 510 -10.83 1.48 -15.86
N TYR A 511 -9.89 1.20 -14.95
CA TYR A 511 -9.30 -0.13 -14.76
C TYR A 511 -9.70 -0.83 -13.45
N LEU A 512 -10.36 -0.14 -12.52
CA LEU A 512 -10.79 -0.68 -11.22
C LEU A 512 -11.61 -1.99 -11.30
N PHE A 513 -12.33 -2.21 -12.39
CA PHE A 513 -13.24 -3.34 -12.58
C PHE A 513 -12.78 -4.33 -13.67
N ASN A 514 -11.51 -4.27 -14.08
CA ASN A 514 -10.93 -5.18 -15.06
C ASN A 514 -9.80 -5.98 -14.40
N ASP A 515 -9.62 -7.25 -14.79
CA ASP A 515 -8.52 -8.07 -14.28
C ASP A 515 -7.23 -7.78 -15.06
N PRO A 516 -6.22 -7.12 -14.46
CA PRO A 516 -5.00 -6.77 -15.18
C PRO A 516 -4.00 -7.92 -15.32
N THR A 517 -4.32 -9.12 -14.81
CA THR A 517 -3.35 -10.22 -14.67
C THR A 517 -3.68 -11.48 -15.46
N THR A 518 -4.96 -11.75 -15.73
CA THR A 518 -5.39 -13.01 -16.36
C THR A 518 -6.28 -12.87 -17.60
N ASP A 519 -6.77 -11.66 -17.92
CA ASP A 519 -7.75 -11.49 -19.00
C ASP A 519 -7.14 -11.37 -20.41
N GLY A 520 -5.82 -11.32 -20.52
CA GLY A 520 -5.05 -11.27 -21.76
C GLY A 520 -5.10 -9.94 -22.51
N LYS A 521 -5.69 -8.86 -21.95
CA LYS A 521 -5.90 -7.59 -22.68
C LYS A 521 -5.76 -6.32 -21.82
N THR A 522 -5.88 -6.42 -20.51
CA THR A 522 -5.97 -5.28 -19.60
C THR A 522 -4.58 -4.94 -19.05
N GLN A 523 -4.13 -3.69 -19.25
CA GLN A 523 -2.97 -3.12 -18.56
C GLN A 523 -3.34 -2.71 -17.13
N LEU A 524 -2.39 -2.70 -16.20
CA LEU A 524 -2.60 -2.04 -14.90
C LEU A 524 -2.17 -0.58 -15.01
N LYS A 525 -3.09 0.36 -14.79
CA LYS A 525 -2.77 1.79 -14.66
C LYS A 525 -2.85 2.20 -13.20
N ILE A 526 -1.76 2.70 -12.64
CA ILE A 526 -1.66 3.16 -11.25
C ILE A 526 -1.44 4.66 -11.26
N TRP A 527 -2.30 5.41 -10.58
CA TRP A 527 -2.15 6.86 -10.45
C TRP A 527 -1.83 7.26 -9.02
N ASN A 528 -1.16 8.40 -8.88
CA ASN A 528 -0.86 9.04 -7.61
C ASN A 528 -0.62 10.56 -7.80
N MET A 529 -0.42 11.29 -6.71
CA MET A 529 -0.26 12.74 -6.70
C MET A 529 1.04 13.17 -6.01
N ASN A 530 1.77 14.05 -6.69
CA ASN A 530 2.82 14.88 -6.10
C ASN A 530 2.22 16.22 -5.61
N LYS A 531 3.06 17.07 -5.02
CA LYS A 531 2.66 18.40 -4.54
C LYS A 531 2.11 19.30 -5.67
N LEU A 532 2.71 19.22 -6.86
CA LEU A 532 2.38 20.10 -7.99
C LEU A 532 1.90 19.36 -9.24
N ASN A 533 2.07 18.05 -9.36
CA ASN A 533 1.66 17.32 -10.56
C ASN A 533 1.14 15.91 -10.20
N GLY A 534 0.62 15.21 -11.19
CA GLY A 534 0.20 13.82 -11.04
C GLY A 534 1.23 12.86 -11.67
N VAL A 535 1.27 11.64 -11.18
CA VAL A 535 2.04 10.54 -11.78
C VAL A 535 1.12 9.39 -12.15
N LEU A 536 1.39 8.77 -13.29
CA LEU A 536 0.65 7.64 -13.84
C LEU A 536 1.63 6.59 -14.33
N GLY A 537 1.64 5.41 -13.73
CA GLY A 537 2.37 4.25 -14.25
C GLY A 537 1.44 3.29 -14.99
N VAL A 538 1.88 2.80 -16.14
CA VAL A 538 1.19 1.76 -16.91
C VAL A 538 2.06 0.51 -16.91
N PHE A 539 1.50 -0.62 -16.52
CA PHE A 539 2.21 -1.89 -16.36
C PHE A 539 1.48 -2.99 -17.12
N ASN A 540 2.24 -3.86 -17.78
CA ASN A 540 1.68 -5.11 -18.27
C ASN A 540 1.87 -6.21 -17.22
N CYS A 541 0.80 -6.46 -16.45
CA CYS A 541 0.75 -7.47 -15.38
C CYS A 541 0.19 -8.82 -15.85
N GLN A 542 0.04 -9.06 -17.16
CA GLN A 542 -0.53 -10.31 -17.68
C GLN A 542 0.38 -11.52 -17.40
N GLU A 543 -0.14 -12.71 -17.70
CA GLU A 543 0.55 -13.99 -17.53
C GLU A 543 0.87 -14.40 -16.08
N ALA A 544 0.16 -13.84 -15.09
CA ALA A 544 0.22 -14.35 -13.72
C ALA A 544 -0.29 -15.81 -13.59
N GLY A 545 -0.99 -16.31 -14.60
CA GLY A 545 -1.57 -17.66 -14.68
C GLY A 545 -2.86 -17.82 -13.86
N SER A 546 -2.88 -17.36 -12.61
CA SER A 546 -4.06 -17.34 -11.74
C SER A 546 -3.78 -16.48 -10.50
N TRP A 547 -4.79 -15.75 -10.01
CA TRP A 547 -4.76 -15.10 -8.69
C TRP A 547 -4.59 -16.11 -7.54
N ASN A 548 -5.01 -17.37 -7.74
CA ASN A 548 -4.98 -18.45 -6.77
C ASN A 548 -3.94 -19.50 -7.17
N THR A 549 -2.65 -19.24 -6.92
CA THR A 549 -1.63 -20.28 -7.04
C THR A 549 -1.60 -21.07 -5.74
N LYS A 550 -2.20 -22.27 -5.71
CA LYS A 550 -2.00 -23.25 -4.62
C LYS A 550 -0.52 -23.65 -4.58
N ILE A 551 0.34 -22.76 -4.10
CA ILE A 551 1.77 -23.04 -3.90
C ILE A 551 1.85 -23.61 -2.50
N ASP A 552 1.93 -24.94 -2.44
CA ASP A 552 2.20 -25.65 -1.21
C ASP A 552 3.67 -25.36 -0.83
N VAL A 553 3.87 -24.80 0.36
CA VAL A 553 5.20 -24.42 0.88
C VAL A 553 6.12 -25.65 1.03
N GLY A 554 5.57 -26.86 0.90
CA GLY A 554 6.32 -28.13 0.85
C GLY A 554 7.04 -28.42 -0.47
N ASP A 555 6.73 -27.70 -1.56
CA ASP A 555 7.30 -27.91 -2.90
C ASP A 555 8.40 -26.90 -3.26
N PHE A 556 9.23 -26.49 -2.29
CA PHE A 556 10.55 -25.88 -2.56
C PHE A 556 11.52 -26.90 -3.19
N LYS A 557 11.12 -27.55 -4.29
CA LYS A 557 12.10 -28.01 -5.26
C LYS A 557 12.69 -26.74 -5.86
N ARG A 558 13.99 -26.55 -5.59
CA ARG A 558 14.86 -25.62 -6.28
C ARG A 558 14.84 -25.97 -7.76
N ASP A 559 13.81 -25.53 -8.49
CA ASP A 559 13.86 -25.59 -9.93
C ASP A 559 14.69 -24.40 -10.38
N THR A 560 15.96 -24.67 -10.63
CA THR A 560 16.99 -23.72 -11.03
C THR A 560 16.83 -23.24 -12.48
N SER A 561 15.66 -23.41 -13.09
CA SER A 561 15.33 -22.84 -14.38
C SER A 561 14.96 -21.36 -14.18
N GLN A 562 15.95 -20.48 -14.37
CA GLN A 562 15.77 -19.03 -14.53
C GLN A 562 14.95 -18.65 -15.79
N ASP A 563 14.47 -19.64 -16.53
CA ASP A 563 13.68 -19.43 -17.72
C ASP A 563 12.23 -19.20 -17.29
N LEU A 564 11.85 -17.93 -17.21
CA LEU A 564 10.45 -17.51 -17.36
C LEU A 564 9.87 -18.32 -18.52
N PRO A 565 8.69 -18.95 -18.40
CA PRO A 565 8.03 -19.52 -19.56
C PRO A 565 7.72 -18.34 -20.48
N ILE A 566 8.58 -18.09 -21.47
CA ILE A 566 8.35 -17.12 -22.54
C ILE A 566 7.20 -17.71 -23.35
N SER A 567 5.99 -17.33 -22.95
CA SER A 567 4.74 -17.71 -23.59
C SER A 567 4.45 -16.74 -24.75
N ALA A 568 3.94 -17.30 -25.84
CA ALA A 568 3.98 -16.74 -27.18
C ALA A 568 2.92 -15.65 -27.50
N ILE A 569 2.56 -14.75 -26.56
CA ILE A 569 1.55 -13.69 -26.80
C ILE A 569 2.01 -12.28 -26.39
N THR A 570 2.17 -11.49 -27.46
CA THR A 570 1.86 -10.06 -27.76
C THR A 570 1.79 -9.01 -26.65
N ALA A 571 2.57 -7.95 -26.86
CA ALA A 571 2.34 -6.66 -26.26
C ALA A 571 0.86 -6.27 -26.29
N ILE A 572 0.34 -5.82 -25.15
CA ILE A 572 -1.02 -5.30 -25.03
C ILE A 572 -0.99 -3.79 -25.19
N SER A 573 -2.00 -3.23 -25.86
CA SER A 573 -2.13 -1.80 -26.06
C SER A 573 -3.26 -1.24 -25.20
N GLY A 574 -3.03 -0.08 -24.62
CA GLY A 574 -4.02 0.73 -23.93
C GLY A 574 -3.84 2.20 -24.28
N HIS A 575 -4.54 3.06 -23.56
CA HIS A 575 -4.38 4.50 -23.67
C HIS A 575 -4.34 5.14 -22.28
N ILE A 576 -3.66 6.28 -22.23
CA ILE A 576 -3.63 7.14 -21.05
C ILE A 576 -4.28 8.48 -21.38
N SER A 577 -4.81 9.15 -20.38
CA SER A 577 -5.38 10.49 -20.47
C SER A 577 -5.10 11.29 -19.20
N PRO A 578 -5.01 12.63 -19.25
CA PRO A 578 -4.90 13.44 -18.04
C PRO A 578 -6.03 13.22 -17.02
N VAL A 579 -7.22 12.79 -17.46
CA VAL A 579 -8.35 12.47 -16.57
C VAL A 579 -8.19 11.16 -15.81
N ASP A 580 -7.20 10.34 -16.15
CA ASP A 580 -6.89 9.11 -15.40
C ASP A 580 -6.35 9.42 -13.99
N ILE A 581 -5.89 10.65 -13.78
CA ILE A 581 -5.46 11.16 -12.47
C ILE A 581 -6.62 11.93 -11.84
N GLU A 582 -7.19 11.34 -10.81
CA GLU A 582 -8.45 11.79 -10.21
C GLU A 582 -8.39 13.22 -9.66
N PHE A 583 -7.34 13.53 -8.90
CA PHE A 583 -7.21 14.80 -8.17
C PHE A 583 -6.26 15.80 -8.84
N LEU A 584 -6.02 15.66 -10.16
CA LEU A 584 -5.15 16.58 -10.90
C LEU A 584 -5.63 18.04 -10.81
N GLY A 585 -6.94 18.24 -10.72
CA GLY A 585 -7.54 19.57 -10.55
C GLY A 585 -7.20 20.25 -9.22
N GLU A 586 -6.80 19.51 -8.18
CA GLU A 586 -6.45 20.09 -6.87
C GLU A 586 -5.09 20.81 -6.89
N VAL A 587 -4.16 20.35 -7.73
CA VAL A 587 -2.82 20.95 -7.89
C VAL A 587 -2.74 21.91 -9.07
N ALA A 588 -3.74 21.86 -9.95
CA ALA A 588 -3.89 22.79 -11.05
C ALA A 588 -4.28 24.17 -10.49
N SER A 589 -3.52 25.22 -10.82
CA SER A 589 -3.90 26.59 -10.47
C SER A 589 -5.24 26.98 -11.08
N ASP A 590 -5.92 28.01 -10.55
CA ASP A 590 -7.19 28.55 -11.08
C ASP A 590 -7.14 28.88 -12.59
N ASN A 591 -5.95 29.10 -13.14
CA ASN A 591 -5.71 29.42 -14.56
C ASN A 591 -5.46 28.19 -15.45
N TRP A 592 -5.79 26.97 -15.01
CA TRP A 592 -5.60 25.77 -15.83
C TRP A 592 -6.54 25.75 -17.04
N SER A 593 -5.95 25.77 -18.23
CA SER A 593 -6.69 25.74 -19.52
C SER A 593 -7.34 24.39 -19.82
N GLY A 594 -7.11 23.37 -19.00
CA GLY A 594 -7.48 21.98 -19.24
C GLY A 594 -6.45 21.21 -20.07
N THR A 595 -5.40 21.84 -20.59
CA THR A 595 -4.30 21.14 -21.28
C THR A 595 -3.24 20.72 -20.28
N SER A 596 -2.66 19.53 -20.46
CA SER A 596 -1.57 19.01 -19.63
C SER A 596 -0.38 18.62 -20.49
N ALA A 597 0.82 18.88 -19.97
CA ALA A 597 2.06 18.34 -20.50
C ALA A 597 2.28 16.95 -19.88
N ILE A 598 2.60 15.97 -20.70
CA ILE A 598 2.78 14.57 -20.31
C ILE A 598 4.19 14.17 -20.69
N TYR A 599 5.03 13.95 -19.68
CA TYR A 599 6.40 13.46 -19.86
C TYR A 599 6.42 11.94 -19.69
N ALA A 600 6.86 11.22 -20.73
CA ALA A 600 7.02 9.77 -20.72
C ALA A 600 8.46 9.41 -20.36
N PHE A 601 8.65 8.73 -19.23
CA PHE A 601 9.95 8.48 -18.62
C PHE A 601 10.89 7.64 -19.49
N ASN A 602 10.45 6.48 -19.99
CA ASN A 602 11.33 5.56 -20.71
C ASN A 602 11.76 6.12 -22.08
N SER A 603 10.86 6.85 -22.75
CA SER A 603 11.15 7.47 -24.05
C SER A 603 11.80 8.85 -23.95
N GLY A 604 11.68 9.52 -22.80
CA GLY A 604 12.11 10.91 -22.62
C GLY A 604 11.32 11.92 -23.45
N THR A 605 10.10 11.57 -23.89
CA THR A 605 9.28 12.40 -24.78
C THR A 605 8.24 13.22 -24.02
N LEU A 606 7.94 14.41 -24.54
CA LEU A 606 6.96 15.34 -23.96
C LEU A 606 5.81 15.57 -24.95
N HIS A 607 4.57 15.41 -24.48
CA HIS A 607 3.36 15.61 -25.27
C HIS A 607 2.45 16.62 -24.58
N ALA A 608 1.85 17.55 -25.32
CA ALA A 608 0.79 18.42 -24.81
C ALA A 608 -0.57 17.85 -25.22
N LEU A 609 -1.38 17.43 -24.24
CA LEU A 609 -2.72 16.87 -24.49
C LEU A 609 -3.81 17.70 -23.81
N PRO A 610 -4.96 17.93 -24.48
CA PRO A 610 -6.13 18.48 -23.81
C PRO A 610 -6.67 17.50 -22.76
N LYS A 611 -7.52 17.96 -21.84
CA LYS A 611 -8.06 17.17 -20.73
C LYS A 611 -8.59 15.79 -21.12
N LYS A 612 -9.30 15.71 -22.25
CA LYS A 612 -9.88 14.46 -22.80
C LYS A 612 -9.06 13.86 -23.93
N GLY A 613 -7.85 14.37 -24.17
CA GLY A 613 -6.90 13.79 -25.12
C GLY A 613 -6.34 12.47 -24.59
N SER A 614 -5.85 11.63 -25.50
CA SER A 614 -5.32 10.32 -25.15
C SER A 614 -4.02 10.02 -25.89
N LEU A 615 -3.12 9.28 -25.24
CA LEU A 615 -1.89 8.74 -25.83
C LEU A 615 -1.93 7.21 -25.77
N ASN A 616 -1.55 6.55 -26.86
CA ASN A 616 -1.51 5.08 -26.91
C ASN A 616 -0.21 4.56 -26.27
N VAL A 617 -0.33 3.45 -25.54
CA VAL A 617 0.78 2.80 -24.85
C VAL A 617 0.72 1.30 -25.13
N SER A 618 1.78 0.74 -25.69
CA SER A 618 1.89 -0.69 -25.98
C SER A 618 3.07 -1.28 -25.21
N LEU A 619 2.81 -2.33 -24.42
CA LEU A 619 3.77 -2.90 -23.48
C LEU A 619 3.79 -4.42 -23.60
N GLU A 620 4.99 -4.98 -23.72
CA GLU A 620 5.25 -6.41 -23.51
C GLU A 620 5.07 -6.78 -22.02
N VAL A 621 4.92 -8.07 -21.73
CA VAL A 621 4.76 -8.58 -20.37
C VAL A 621 5.95 -8.16 -19.51
N LEU A 622 5.70 -7.79 -18.24
CA LEU A 622 6.71 -7.26 -17.30
C LEU A 622 7.40 -5.96 -17.76
N LYS A 623 6.85 -5.26 -18.76
CA LYS A 623 7.24 -3.89 -19.12
C LYS A 623 6.26 -2.87 -18.54
N PHE A 624 6.75 -1.64 -18.43
CA PHE A 624 6.01 -0.51 -17.91
C PHE A 624 6.38 0.78 -18.65
N GLU A 625 5.61 1.84 -18.41
CA GLU A 625 5.95 3.23 -18.73
C GLU A 625 5.42 4.11 -17.60
N ILE A 626 6.16 5.15 -17.22
CA ILE A 626 5.72 6.12 -16.21
C ILE A 626 5.55 7.48 -16.87
N PHE A 627 4.44 8.12 -16.55
CA PHE A 627 4.06 9.42 -17.05
C PHE A 627 3.97 10.43 -15.92
N THR A 628 4.68 11.55 -16.04
CA THR A 628 4.45 12.73 -15.19
C THR A 628 3.47 13.65 -15.91
N ILE A 629 2.30 13.89 -15.32
CA ILE A 629 1.22 14.69 -15.90
C ILE A 629 1.13 16.05 -15.20
N CYS A 630 1.47 17.08 -15.96
CA CYS A 630 1.65 18.45 -15.51
C CYS A 630 0.52 19.35 -16.05
N PRO A 631 -0.35 19.94 -15.21
CA PRO A 631 -1.40 20.84 -15.69
C PRO A 631 -0.78 22.14 -16.24
N ILE A 632 -0.89 22.41 -17.54
CA ILE A 632 -0.25 23.58 -18.15
C ILE A 632 -0.95 24.86 -17.70
N VAL A 633 -0.17 25.78 -17.12
CA VAL A 633 -0.66 27.07 -16.65
C VAL A 633 -0.23 28.17 -17.62
N MET A 634 -1.13 29.12 -17.84
CA MET A 634 -0.85 30.33 -18.62
C MET A 634 -0.41 31.46 -17.68
N PHE A 635 0.76 32.03 -17.96
CA PHE A 635 1.34 33.17 -17.27
C PHE A 635 1.37 34.40 -18.20
N GLY A 636 0.98 35.56 -17.69
CA GLY A 636 0.87 36.78 -18.49
C GLY A 636 -0.16 36.64 -19.62
N GLN A 637 0.17 37.11 -20.82
CA GLN A 637 -0.74 37.04 -21.98
C GLN A 637 -0.57 35.78 -22.84
N ASN A 638 0.63 35.20 -22.96
CA ASN A 638 0.91 34.15 -23.95
C ASN A 638 1.91 33.05 -23.52
N LEU A 639 2.43 33.06 -22.28
CA LEU A 639 3.42 32.07 -21.84
C LEU A 639 2.70 30.86 -21.22
N GLN A 640 2.92 29.67 -21.76
CA GLN A 640 2.48 28.42 -21.14
C GLN A 640 3.68 27.70 -20.52
N PHE A 641 3.57 27.34 -19.26
CA PHE A 641 4.67 26.71 -18.54
C PHE A 641 4.17 25.74 -17.46
N TYR A 642 4.94 24.67 -17.24
CA TYR A 642 4.81 23.88 -16.01
C TYR A 642 6.07 23.07 -15.72
N PRO A 643 6.53 22.98 -14.46
CA PRO A 643 7.67 22.15 -14.10
C PRO A 643 7.33 20.65 -14.12
N ILE A 644 8.25 19.83 -14.65
CA ILE A 644 8.17 18.37 -14.64
C ILE A 644 8.89 17.82 -13.41
N GLY A 645 10.09 18.33 -13.11
CA GLY A 645 10.93 17.88 -11.99
C GLY A 645 12.20 17.17 -12.45
N LEU A 646 12.67 16.17 -11.69
CA LEU A 646 13.89 15.42 -12.00
C LEU A 646 13.61 14.32 -13.03
N VAL A 647 13.89 14.59 -14.31
CA VAL A 647 13.43 13.76 -15.44
C VAL A 647 14.12 12.39 -15.57
N ASP A 648 15.18 12.17 -14.80
CA ASP A 648 15.90 10.89 -14.70
C ASP A 648 15.40 10.01 -13.53
N MET A 649 14.47 10.52 -12.72
CA MET A 649 13.80 9.78 -11.63
C MET A 649 12.46 9.23 -12.11
N TYR A 650 12.11 8.03 -11.63
CA TYR A 650 10.81 7.40 -11.94
C TYR A 650 9.63 8.30 -11.59
N ASN A 651 9.62 8.83 -10.36
CA ASN A 651 8.71 9.90 -9.98
C ASN A 651 9.38 11.26 -10.12
N SER A 652 9.43 11.80 -11.35
CA SER A 652 10.10 13.07 -11.63
C SER A 652 9.52 14.23 -10.82
N GLY A 653 8.19 14.26 -10.69
CA GLY A 653 7.44 15.34 -10.05
C GLY A 653 7.53 15.40 -8.53
N GLY A 654 7.93 14.31 -7.87
CA GLY A 654 8.08 14.28 -6.42
C GLY A 654 9.19 15.20 -5.89
N ALA A 655 10.09 15.66 -6.76
CA ALA A 655 11.11 16.64 -6.42
C ALA A 655 10.55 18.07 -6.23
N LEU A 656 9.34 18.37 -6.70
CA LEU A 656 8.81 19.72 -6.72
C LEU A 656 8.17 20.12 -5.39
N GLU A 657 8.55 21.30 -4.87
CA GLU A 657 8.08 21.83 -3.59
C GLU A 657 7.09 22.97 -3.75
N SER A 658 7.42 23.97 -4.57
CA SER A 658 6.52 25.10 -4.83
C SER A 658 6.76 25.75 -6.19
N LEU A 659 5.74 26.44 -6.69
CA LEU A 659 5.75 27.19 -7.95
C LEU A 659 5.15 28.58 -7.71
N LYS A 660 5.90 29.62 -8.08
CA LYS A 660 5.49 31.03 -7.98
C LYS A 660 5.84 31.73 -9.28
N HIS A 661 5.16 32.84 -9.56
CA HIS A 661 5.44 33.65 -10.74
C HIS A 661 5.26 35.13 -10.43
N LYS A 662 5.90 35.97 -11.23
CA LYS A 662 5.72 37.42 -11.23
C LYS A 662 5.71 37.86 -12.69
N HIS A 663 4.71 38.68 -13.01
CA HIS A 663 4.58 39.30 -14.31
C HIS A 663 4.53 40.82 -14.12
N ASP A 664 5.46 41.53 -14.75
CA ASP A 664 5.47 43.00 -14.77
C ASP A 664 5.80 43.52 -16.18
N SER A 665 5.93 44.84 -16.35
CA SER A 665 6.23 45.46 -17.63
C SER A 665 7.59 45.06 -18.22
N SER A 666 8.47 44.41 -17.46
CA SER A 666 9.83 44.03 -17.85
C SER A 666 9.99 42.56 -18.29
N GLY A 667 8.98 41.71 -18.03
CA GLY A 667 8.98 40.30 -18.42
C GLY A 667 8.17 39.41 -17.48
N CYS A 668 8.31 38.10 -17.66
CA CYS A 668 7.73 37.09 -16.77
C CYS A 668 8.85 36.25 -16.16
N THR A 669 8.88 36.14 -14.84
CA THR A 669 9.80 35.25 -14.12
C THR A 669 9.01 34.20 -13.37
N ILE A 670 9.47 32.96 -13.46
CA ILE A 670 8.90 31.80 -12.78
C ILE A 670 9.90 31.31 -11.75
N TRP A 671 9.48 31.22 -10.50
CA TRP A 671 10.27 30.66 -9.40
C TRP A 671 9.75 29.27 -9.05
N ILE A 672 10.66 28.31 -8.98
CA ILE A 672 10.37 26.92 -8.63
C ILE A 672 11.29 26.53 -7.48
N GLN A 673 10.72 25.92 -6.46
CA GLN A 673 11.49 25.22 -5.44
C GLN A 673 11.48 23.73 -5.76
N ALA A 674 12.65 23.11 -5.83
CA ALA A 674 12.79 21.68 -6.06
C ALA A 674 13.88 21.07 -5.17
N SER A 675 13.65 19.86 -4.67
CA SER A 675 14.59 19.10 -3.86
C SER A 675 15.35 18.09 -4.72
N GLY A 676 16.67 18.04 -4.54
CA GLY A 676 17.54 17.05 -5.18
C GLY A 676 18.58 17.64 -6.13
N CYS A 677 19.13 16.80 -6.99
CA CYS A 677 20.15 17.16 -7.97
C CYS A 677 20.02 16.28 -9.22
N GLY A 678 20.56 16.73 -10.34
CA GLY A 678 20.49 16.01 -11.63
C GLY A 678 19.76 16.80 -12.71
N ARG A 679 19.31 16.10 -13.76
CA ARG A 679 18.63 16.76 -14.89
C ARG A 679 17.21 17.16 -14.51
N PHE A 680 16.94 18.46 -14.56
CA PHE A 680 15.61 19.02 -14.34
C PHE A 680 14.93 19.30 -15.66
N GLY A 681 13.62 19.07 -15.71
CA GLY A 681 12.78 19.33 -16.87
C GLY A 681 11.57 20.20 -16.56
N ALA A 682 11.14 20.97 -17.56
CA ALA A 682 9.89 21.71 -17.56
C ALA A 682 9.30 21.74 -18.98
N TYR A 683 7.99 21.92 -19.06
CA TYR A 683 7.31 22.33 -20.29
C TYR A 683 7.33 23.86 -20.41
N SER A 684 7.66 24.37 -21.59
CA SER A 684 7.62 25.79 -21.92
C SER A 684 7.23 26.03 -23.38
N SER A 685 6.18 26.82 -23.61
CA SER A 685 5.78 27.19 -24.98
C SER A 685 6.69 28.24 -25.63
N THR A 686 7.59 28.85 -24.87
CA THR A 686 8.52 29.88 -25.36
C THR A 686 9.93 29.57 -24.89
N LYS A 687 10.95 29.95 -25.66
CA LYS A 687 12.33 29.80 -25.23
C LYS A 687 12.64 30.82 -24.11
N PRO A 688 13.12 30.39 -22.93
CA PRO A 688 13.52 31.33 -21.88
C PRO A 688 14.77 32.12 -22.29
N ARG A 689 14.95 33.31 -21.69
CA ARG A 689 16.18 34.11 -21.83
C ARG A 689 17.32 33.56 -20.98
N ALA A 690 17.02 33.15 -19.75
CA ALA A 690 17.98 32.58 -18.81
C ALA A 690 17.29 31.63 -17.82
N CYS A 691 18.04 30.66 -17.32
CA CYS A 691 17.67 29.79 -16.20
C CYS A 691 18.71 29.97 -15.10
N LEU A 692 18.29 30.25 -13.87
CA LEU A 692 19.17 30.36 -12.71
C LEU A 692 18.85 29.25 -11.70
N VAL A 693 19.88 28.72 -11.06
CA VAL A 693 19.79 27.78 -9.94
C VAL A 693 20.63 28.34 -8.80
N ASP A 694 20.01 28.59 -7.64
CA ASP A 694 20.64 29.22 -6.49
C ASP A 694 21.40 30.51 -6.86
N GLU A 695 20.72 31.40 -7.61
CA GLU A 695 21.24 32.68 -8.14
C GLU A 695 22.36 32.57 -9.19
N LYS A 696 22.69 31.36 -9.66
CA LYS A 696 23.71 31.14 -10.70
C LYS A 696 23.07 30.76 -12.02
N GLU A 697 23.47 31.42 -13.10
CA GLU A 697 23.00 31.10 -14.44
C GLU A 697 23.53 29.72 -14.87
N GLU A 698 22.62 28.86 -15.34
CA GLU A 698 22.90 27.50 -15.79
C GLU A 698 22.61 27.37 -17.30
N GLU A 699 23.44 26.60 -17.99
CA GLU A 699 23.19 26.27 -19.39
C GLU A 699 21.93 25.40 -19.51
N PHE A 700 21.05 25.76 -20.45
CA PHE A 700 19.81 25.04 -20.69
C PHE A 700 19.68 24.60 -22.16
N VAL A 701 18.98 23.49 -22.34
CA VAL A 701 18.56 22.97 -23.65
C VAL A 701 17.07 23.20 -23.79
N TYR A 702 16.67 23.78 -24.92
CA TYR A 702 15.26 24.01 -25.25
C TYR A 702 14.96 23.43 -26.63
N ASP A 703 13.99 22.54 -26.68
CA ASP A 703 13.45 22.00 -27.93
C ASP A 703 12.18 22.77 -28.30
N HIS A 704 12.18 23.38 -29.48
CA HIS A 704 11.05 24.18 -29.95
C HIS A 704 9.86 23.30 -30.37
N ASP A 705 10.11 22.05 -30.80
CA ASP A 705 9.09 21.21 -31.41
C ASP A 705 8.14 20.62 -30.36
N ASN A 706 8.66 20.23 -29.20
CA ASN A 706 7.88 19.66 -28.08
C ASN A 706 7.80 20.58 -26.85
N GLY A 707 8.56 21.69 -26.82
CA GLY A 707 8.57 22.65 -25.73
C GLY A 707 9.29 22.17 -24.47
N ILE A 708 10.12 21.11 -24.54
CA ILE A 708 10.89 20.64 -23.38
C ILE A 708 12.05 21.59 -23.10
N LEU A 709 12.12 22.05 -21.87
CA LEU A 709 13.24 22.80 -21.30
C LEU A 709 13.96 21.89 -20.31
N THR A 710 15.28 21.74 -20.46
CA THR A 710 16.09 20.96 -19.51
C THR A 710 17.38 21.68 -19.14
N PHE A 711 17.81 21.53 -17.89
CA PHE A 711 19.07 22.05 -17.35
C PHE A 711 19.48 21.21 -16.13
N ILE A 712 20.69 21.43 -15.59
CA ILE A 712 21.23 20.63 -14.49
C ILE A 712 21.06 21.36 -13.16
N LEU A 713 20.53 20.65 -12.15
CA LEU A 713 20.60 21.07 -10.75
C LEU A 713 21.91 20.56 -10.16
N GLY A 714 22.92 21.43 -10.19
CA GLY A 714 24.26 21.13 -9.69
C GLY A 714 24.41 21.24 -8.17
N GLY A 715 25.53 20.71 -7.67
CA GLY A 715 25.92 20.79 -6.26
C GLY A 715 25.37 19.66 -5.39
N GLU A 716 25.37 19.87 -4.08
CA GLU A 716 24.86 18.91 -3.10
C GLU A 716 23.34 18.77 -3.20
N CYS A 717 22.86 17.57 -2.86
CA CYS A 717 21.44 17.24 -2.80
C CYS A 717 20.77 18.06 -1.67
N GLY A 718 19.80 18.89 -2.03
CA GLY A 718 19.09 19.78 -1.11
C GLY A 718 17.98 20.54 -1.82
N LEU A 719 17.34 21.46 -1.09
CA LEU A 719 16.36 22.38 -1.68
C LEU A 719 17.08 23.40 -2.57
N LYS A 720 16.58 23.56 -3.79
CA LYS A 720 17.10 24.45 -4.83
C LYS A 720 16.06 25.50 -5.19
N GLU A 721 16.53 26.74 -5.34
CA GLU A 721 15.74 27.83 -5.89
C GLU A 721 16.06 27.97 -7.38
N ILE A 722 15.04 27.77 -8.22
CA ILE A 722 15.15 27.81 -9.67
C ILE A 722 14.38 29.03 -10.17
N GLU A 723 15.03 29.83 -11.02
CA GLU A 723 14.39 30.95 -11.71
C GLU A 723 14.43 30.75 -13.23
N VAL A 724 13.27 30.86 -13.88
CA VAL A 724 13.18 30.84 -15.35
C VAL A 724 12.70 32.20 -15.82
N ILE A 725 13.52 32.90 -16.60
CA ILE A 725 13.32 34.30 -16.99
C ILE A 725 12.91 34.39 -18.46
N TYR A 726 11.80 35.07 -18.75
CA TYR A 726 11.23 35.27 -20.08
C TYR A 726 11.14 36.72 -20.49
#